data_AF-A0A3R7I1V3-F1
#
_entry.id   AF-A0A3R7I1V3-F1
#
_cell.length_a   1.000
_cell.length_b   1.000
_cell.length_c   1.000
_cell.angle_alpha   90.00
_cell.angle_beta   90.00
_cell.angle_gamma   90.00
#
_symmetry.space_group_name_H-M   'P 1'
#
loop_
_entity.id
_entity.type
_entity.pdbx_description
1 polymer ?
#
loop_
_entity_poly.entity_id
_entity_poly.type
_entity_poly.pdbx_seq_one_letter_code
_entity_poly.pdbx_strand_id
1 'polypeptide(L)'
;MQADAGGSTLDRQVETPTDNNETQQANPDSVADGEYGDETAAWLARTIGGRLENSSIALSNDQYDQARSVLGDGYDRRLEQYVEVAGDTSSDTDDAAAREFEAARENQRNLTNEVQRYRQQYAAYQTARDRGNEREARITARAMERTASNISDRSRRLNRNFEQIENATSVDLSSGQSEINETTENITATQAEVREETLVGTTLTVQAIDSTASFSDPGTISGQIRTENGSVIADGAVELRIGNRTQTVQTDSDGTFETQYRPRSAGLGSQSVRVEYVPRADSVYLFDNATFTIGVQQVTPDVTGEIVPDTVGYGDRLDVSASVAVGAMGVGKIPVEFVMGDTVVARTTTGPNGTATAPVRVPASVNDGDRQVVARIPYERRAIAGVQSETPVVVVETQTDLSVSASRTDEGVLTRGHLQTAAGNPVSDRPVRIQVGDSVSEVVETNQNGSFQTVLVDLQANESITVIATYDEPSSNLGNATATAMLAAGSGGGNPPVGSDSENDLLIDTLVAILFGSDESPTAALGNGIIGYGLLPVVGGGMALTVVVASWFVVSRFNQSQDTDAAVPAEAADVSMTEPDPSADPSDVSSPTFEERVETHLDSGNYDAAAIVAYIAVHDTLAVENGIDEGTTHWELVQRSREHGLSDEWMADIETVVEAFETAAFAPTSVEPARAEAAVERARKIRSNGAP
;
A
#
# COMPACT_ATOMS: atom_id res chain seq x y z
N MET A 1 74.64 -23.32 -61.65
CA MET A 1 73.92 -22.91 -62.86
C MET A 1 72.45 -23.19 -62.64
N GLN A 2 71.64 -22.15 -62.84
CA GLN A 2 70.18 -22.10 -63.01
C GLN A 2 69.37 -23.41 -63.17
N ALA A 3 68.20 -23.38 -62.52
CA ALA A 3 66.84 -23.65 -63.03
C ALA A 3 66.05 -24.79 -62.35
N ASP A 4 64.77 -24.46 -62.08
CA ASP A 4 63.57 -25.31 -61.91
C ASP A 4 63.51 -26.30 -60.73
N ALA A 5 62.38 -26.67 -60.12
CA ALA A 5 60.96 -26.29 -60.16
C ALA A 5 60.25 -27.11 -59.05
N GLY A 6 59.03 -26.73 -58.68
CA GLY A 6 58.04 -27.66 -58.13
C GLY A 6 57.87 -27.63 -56.61
N GLY A 7 56.64 -27.37 -56.17
CA GLY A 7 56.26 -27.41 -54.77
C GLY A 7 56.00 -28.82 -54.23
N SER A 8 55.99 -28.93 -52.90
CA SER A 8 55.08 -29.75 -52.09
C SER A 8 55.40 -29.54 -50.60
N THR A 9 54.41 -29.01 -49.87
CA THR A 9 54.07 -29.18 -48.44
C THR A 9 55.18 -29.44 -47.42
N LEU A 10 55.28 -28.57 -46.41
CA LEU A 10 55.59 -28.95 -45.03
C LEU A 10 54.97 -27.91 -44.06
N ASP A 11 54.20 -28.44 -43.12
CA ASP A 11 53.48 -27.79 -42.04
C ASP A 11 54.25 -26.65 -41.37
N ARG A 12 53.54 -25.56 -41.11
CA ARG A 12 53.85 -24.68 -39.97
C ARG A 12 52.58 -24.54 -39.15
N GLN A 13 52.54 -25.32 -38.07
CA GLN A 13 51.67 -25.11 -36.92
C GLN A 13 51.74 -23.63 -36.53
N VAL A 14 50.59 -22.95 -36.57
CA VAL A 14 50.35 -21.78 -35.74
C VAL A 14 49.81 -22.35 -34.45
N GLU A 15 50.58 -22.23 -33.38
CA GLU A 15 50.14 -22.56 -32.03
C GLU A 15 48.92 -21.71 -31.69
N THR A 16 47.79 -22.36 -31.47
CA THR A 16 46.63 -21.76 -30.83
C THR A 16 46.99 -21.51 -29.36
N PRO A 17 46.88 -20.28 -28.84
CA PRO A 17 46.95 -20.08 -27.41
C PRO A 17 45.83 -20.89 -26.74
N THR A 18 46.20 -21.83 -25.87
CA THR A 18 45.29 -22.49 -24.94
C THR A 18 45.01 -21.53 -23.79
N ASP A 19 44.12 -20.57 -24.01
CA ASP A 19 43.37 -19.95 -22.92
C ASP A 19 41.98 -20.56 -22.91
N ASN A 20 41.68 -21.29 -21.84
CA ASN A 20 40.40 -21.92 -21.56
C ASN A 20 39.36 -20.85 -21.18
N ASN A 21 39.10 -19.89 -22.07
CA ASN A 21 37.97 -18.99 -21.93
C ASN A 21 36.84 -19.57 -22.78
N GLU A 22 35.95 -20.33 -22.12
CA GLU A 22 34.68 -20.74 -22.71
C GLU A 22 33.97 -19.48 -23.24
N THR A 23 33.47 -19.58 -24.47
CA THR A 23 32.86 -18.50 -25.26
C THR A 23 31.85 -17.67 -24.44
N GLN A 24 32.21 -16.44 -24.06
CA GLN A 24 31.26 -15.48 -23.46
C GLN A 24 30.20 -14.95 -24.45
N GLN A 25 30.35 -15.23 -25.75
CA GLN A 25 29.40 -14.81 -26.78
C GLN A 25 29.11 -15.96 -27.74
N ALA A 26 27.86 -16.40 -27.75
CA ALA A 26 27.30 -17.33 -28.73
C ALA A 26 26.44 -16.57 -29.75
N ASN A 27 26.36 -17.07 -30.99
CA ASN A 27 25.53 -16.47 -32.02
C ASN A 27 24.04 -16.62 -31.62
N PRO A 28 23.24 -15.54 -31.53
CA PRO A 28 21.86 -15.60 -31.05
C PRO A 28 20.96 -16.57 -31.83
N ASP A 29 21.25 -16.82 -33.12
CA ASP A 29 20.50 -17.78 -33.94
C ASP A 29 20.87 -19.26 -33.67
N SER A 30 21.84 -19.50 -32.79
CA SER A 30 22.39 -20.83 -32.47
C SER A 30 22.22 -21.26 -31.01
N VAL A 31 21.65 -20.40 -30.18
CA VAL A 31 21.37 -20.66 -28.77
C VAL A 31 19.92 -21.12 -28.65
N ALA A 32 19.66 -22.20 -27.92
CA ALA A 32 18.29 -22.64 -27.65
C ALA A 32 17.66 -21.75 -26.56
N ASP A 33 16.36 -21.45 -26.69
CA ASP A 33 15.59 -20.75 -25.65
C ASP A 33 15.76 -21.50 -24.31
N GLY A 34 16.29 -20.82 -23.29
CA GLY A 34 16.54 -21.36 -21.95
C GLY A 34 17.93 -21.98 -21.71
N GLU A 35 18.82 -22.07 -22.70
CA GLU A 35 20.16 -22.68 -22.55
C GLU A 35 21.07 -21.95 -21.54
N TYR A 36 20.83 -20.66 -21.30
CA TYR A 36 21.57 -19.82 -20.34
C TYR A 36 20.65 -19.10 -19.33
N GLY A 37 19.47 -19.69 -19.06
CA GLY A 37 18.46 -19.10 -18.18
C GLY A 37 19.00 -18.86 -16.76
N ASP A 38 19.69 -19.86 -16.21
CA ASP A 38 20.25 -19.83 -14.84
C ASP A 38 21.37 -18.77 -14.70
N GLU A 39 22.30 -18.69 -15.66
CA GLU A 39 23.37 -17.69 -15.65
C GLU A 39 22.83 -16.27 -15.82
N THR A 40 21.82 -16.10 -16.67
CA THR A 40 21.16 -14.81 -16.91
C THR A 40 20.37 -14.36 -15.68
N ALA A 41 19.62 -15.27 -15.05
CA ALA A 41 18.92 -15.02 -13.80
C ALA A 41 19.90 -14.65 -12.67
N ALA A 42 21.04 -15.33 -12.55
CA ALA A 42 22.05 -15.01 -11.55
C ALA A 42 22.71 -13.64 -11.78
N TRP A 43 22.96 -13.25 -13.05
CA TRP A 43 23.47 -11.92 -13.38
C TRP A 43 22.45 -10.83 -13.08
N LEU A 44 21.17 -11.06 -13.42
CA LEU A 44 20.07 -10.15 -13.10
C LEU A 44 19.91 -9.98 -11.59
N ALA A 45 19.91 -11.08 -10.83
CA ALA A 45 19.83 -11.05 -9.37
C ALA A 45 20.98 -10.22 -8.76
N ARG A 46 22.24 -10.41 -9.21
CA ARG A 46 23.38 -9.58 -8.77
C ARG A 46 23.21 -8.10 -9.12
N THR A 47 22.70 -7.80 -10.32
CA THR A 47 22.47 -6.42 -10.77
C THR A 47 21.37 -5.73 -9.95
N ILE A 48 20.29 -6.43 -9.65
CA ILE A 48 19.17 -5.94 -8.83
C ILE A 48 19.64 -5.78 -7.37
N GLY A 49 20.38 -6.76 -6.85
CA GLY A 49 20.98 -6.73 -5.52
C GLY A 49 21.94 -5.55 -5.32
N GLY A 50 22.86 -5.33 -6.26
CA GLY A 50 23.78 -4.19 -6.21
C GLY A 50 23.07 -2.83 -6.23
N ARG A 51 21.89 -2.72 -6.86
CA ARG A 51 21.06 -1.50 -6.79
C ARG A 51 20.43 -1.29 -5.41
N LEU A 52 20.03 -2.37 -4.72
CA LEU A 52 19.55 -2.30 -3.33
C LEU A 52 20.69 -1.87 -2.40
N GLU A 53 21.88 -2.46 -2.56
CA GLU A 53 23.06 -2.09 -1.78
C GLU A 53 23.47 -0.63 -2.01
N ASN A 54 23.56 -0.18 -3.27
CA ASN A 54 23.83 1.22 -3.62
C ASN A 54 22.78 2.18 -3.05
N SER A 55 21.53 1.75 -2.93
CA SER A 55 20.48 2.53 -2.27
C SER A 55 20.73 2.65 -0.77
N SER A 56 21.17 1.58 -0.11
CA SER A 56 21.53 1.59 1.32
C SER A 56 22.75 2.48 1.61
N ILE A 57 23.76 2.44 0.75
CA ILE A 57 24.96 3.30 0.85
C ILE A 57 24.58 4.77 0.60
N ALA A 58 23.76 5.06 -0.42
CA ALA A 58 23.31 6.43 -0.66
C ALA A 58 22.46 6.95 0.52
N LEU A 59 21.66 6.08 1.15
CA LEU A 59 20.89 6.42 2.34
C LEU A 59 21.79 6.79 3.53
N SER A 60 22.84 6.01 3.82
CA SER A 60 23.75 6.29 4.94
C SER A 60 24.56 7.57 4.75
N ASN A 61 24.82 7.96 3.50
CA ASN A 61 25.45 9.23 3.13
C ASN A 61 24.47 10.41 3.01
N ASP A 62 23.23 10.29 3.50
CA ASP A 62 22.17 11.32 3.42
C ASP A 62 21.77 11.74 1.99
N GLN A 63 22.11 10.94 0.97
CA GLN A 63 21.80 11.18 -0.44
C GLN A 63 20.43 10.59 -0.84
N TYR A 64 19.36 11.11 -0.26
CA TYR A 64 18.01 10.52 -0.39
C TYR A 64 17.48 10.44 -1.83
N ASP A 65 17.79 11.43 -2.67
CA ASP A 65 17.33 11.43 -4.07
C ASP A 65 18.08 10.39 -4.89
N GLN A 66 19.38 10.20 -4.63
CA GLN A 66 20.17 9.14 -5.23
C GLN A 66 19.66 7.76 -4.78
N ALA A 67 19.43 7.58 -3.47
CA ALA A 67 18.89 6.34 -2.91
C ALA A 67 17.55 5.94 -3.56
N ARG A 68 16.71 6.91 -3.95
CA ARG A 68 15.46 6.66 -4.69
C ARG A 68 15.69 6.38 -6.17
N SER A 69 16.57 7.14 -6.81
CA SER A 69 16.86 7.08 -8.24
C SER A 69 17.36 5.70 -8.66
N VAL A 70 18.27 5.10 -7.88
CA VAL A 70 18.84 3.77 -8.18
C VAL A 70 17.79 2.65 -8.14
N LEU A 71 16.68 2.85 -7.42
CA LEU A 71 15.51 1.96 -7.33
C LEU A 71 14.37 2.37 -8.28
N GLY A 72 14.61 3.28 -9.22
CA GLY A 72 13.67 3.79 -10.22
C GLY A 72 13.32 2.80 -11.34
N ASP A 73 12.98 3.33 -12.51
CA ASP A 73 12.54 2.54 -13.68
C ASP A 73 13.60 1.52 -14.14
N GLY A 74 14.88 1.83 -13.93
CA GLY A 74 15.98 0.91 -14.24
C GLY A 74 15.98 -0.34 -13.38
N TYR A 75 15.51 -0.24 -12.13
CA TYR A 75 15.33 -1.39 -11.24
C TYR A 75 14.13 -2.23 -11.70
N ASP A 76 13.00 -1.58 -11.96
CA ASP A 76 11.76 -2.26 -12.38
C ASP A 76 11.95 -3.05 -13.66
N ARG A 77 12.64 -2.46 -14.64
CA ARG A 77 12.96 -3.15 -15.89
C ARG A 77 13.81 -4.40 -15.68
N ARG A 78 14.77 -4.35 -14.74
CA ARG A 78 15.63 -5.50 -14.45
C ARG A 78 14.89 -6.58 -13.67
N LEU A 79 14.00 -6.19 -12.75
CA LEU A 79 13.15 -7.12 -12.03
C LEU A 79 12.14 -7.82 -12.96
N GLU A 80 11.53 -7.10 -13.90
CA GLU A 80 10.66 -7.68 -14.93
C GLU A 80 11.42 -8.72 -15.77
N GLN A 81 12.64 -8.38 -16.20
CA GLN A 81 13.52 -9.32 -16.92
C GLN A 81 13.89 -10.54 -16.06
N TYR A 82 14.09 -10.36 -14.76
CA TYR A 82 14.38 -11.46 -13.84
C TYR A 82 13.18 -12.40 -13.71
N VAL A 83 11.97 -11.85 -13.58
CA VAL A 83 10.72 -12.65 -13.54
C VAL A 83 10.50 -13.40 -14.85
N GLU A 84 10.77 -12.78 -16.00
CA GLU A 84 10.65 -13.42 -17.30
C GLU A 84 11.62 -14.60 -17.45
N VAL A 85 12.91 -14.37 -17.15
CA VAL A 85 13.96 -15.41 -17.29
C VAL A 85 13.79 -16.53 -16.27
N ALA A 86 13.40 -16.21 -15.04
CA ALA A 86 13.24 -17.19 -13.96
C ALA A 86 11.85 -17.89 -13.98
N GLY A 87 10.87 -17.34 -14.71
CA GLY A 87 9.59 -17.99 -14.95
C GLY A 87 9.71 -19.19 -15.90
N ASP A 88 10.67 -19.16 -16.83
CA ASP A 88 10.97 -20.28 -17.73
C ASP A 88 11.72 -21.43 -17.03
N THR A 89 12.27 -21.18 -15.82
CA THR A 89 13.00 -22.17 -15.01
C THR A 89 12.13 -22.89 -13.97
N SER A 90 10.79 -22.90 -14.09
CA SER A 90 9.86 -23.84 -13.41
C SER A 90 10.14 -24.19 -11.92
N SER A 91 10.63 -23.25 -11.10
CA SER A 91 10.95 -23.51 -9.69
C SER A 91 10.20 -22.54 -8.76
N ASP A 92 9.49 -23.07 -7.76
CA ASP A 92 8.74 -22.27 -6.77
C ASP A 92 9.66 -21.29 -5.98
N THR A 93 10.97 -21.55 -6.00
CA THR A 93 12.01 -20.73 -5.37
C THR A 93 12.26 -19.41 -6.09
N ASP A 94 12.15 -19.38 -7.42
CA ASP A 94 12.43 -18.19 -8.23
C ASP A 94 11.32 -17.14 -8.13
N ASP A 95 10.06 -17.60 -8.12
CA ASP A 95 8.88 -16.76 -7.84
C ASP A 95 8.91 -16.16 -6.42
N ALA A 96 9.55 -16.85 -5.47
CA ALA A 96 9.73 -16.31 -4.12
C ALA A 96 10.80 -15.19 -4.12
N ALA A 97 11.94 -15.40 -4.79
CA ALA A 97 13.01 -14.41 -4.87
C ALA A 97 12.56 -13.09 -5.51
N ALA A 98 11.80 -13.15 -6.61
CA ALA A 98 11.29 -11.95 -7.28
C ALA A 98 10.35 -11.12 -6.38
N ARG A 99 9.48 -11.79 -5.62
CA ARG A 99 8.60 -11.14 -4.64
C ARG A 99 9.39 -10.47 -3.51
N GLU A 100 10.47 -11.10 -3.06
CA GLU A 100 11.34 -10.52 -2.04
C GLU A 100 12.13 -9.31 -2.56
N PHE A 101 12.59 -9.32 -3.81
CA PHE A 101 13.19 -8.13 -4.44
C PHE A 101 12.20 -6.96 -4.54
N GLU A 102 10.95 -7.21 -4.96
CA GLU A 102 9.91 -6.18 -5.01
C GLU A 102 9.63 -5.60 -3.60
N ALA A 103 9.46 -6.47 -2.61
CA ALA A 103 9.23 -6.07 -1.22
C ALA A 103 10.44 -5.31 -0.64
N ALA A 104 11.67 -5.73 -0.93
CA ALA A 104 12.90 -5.07 -0.50
C ALA A 104 12.98 -3.65 -1.06
N ARG A 105 12.68 -3.47 -2.35
CA ARG A 105 12.67 -2.16 -3.01
C ARG A 105 11.64 -1.22 -2.38
N GLU A 106 10.43 -1.68 -2.12
CA GLU A 106 9.40 -0.88 -1.46
C GLU A 106 9.80 -0.50 -0.03
N ASN A 107 10.32 -1.46 0.74
CA ASN A 107 10.79 -1.22 2.09
C ASN A 107 11.97 -0.24 2.13
N GLN A 108 12.93 -0.33 1.21
CA GLN A 108 14.09 0.57 1.12
C GLN A 108 13.69 2.00 0.75
N ARG A 109 12.78 2.18 -0.22
CA ARG A 109 12.24 3.51 -0.55
C ARG A 109 11.50 4.15 0.62
N ASN A 110 10.69 3.35 1.31
CA ASN A 110 9.96 3.81 2.48
C ASN A 110 10.89 4.14 3.64
N LEU A 111 11.93 3.34 3.87
CA LEU A 111 12.96 3.60 4.87
C LEU A 111 13.68 4.93 4.57
N THR A 112 14.08 5.14 3.32
CA THR A 112 14.70 6.40 2.85
C THR A 112 13.83 7.62 3.16
N ASN A 113 12.52 7.52 2.92
CA ASN A 113 11.58 8.60 3.22
C ASN A 113 11.46 8.89 4.72
N GLU A 114 11.41 7.85 5.57
CA GLU A 114 11.32 8.03 7.01
C GLU A 114 12.62 8.58 7.62
N VAL A 115 13.79 8.14 7.13
CA VAL A 115 15.09 8.69 7.55
C VAL A 115 15.22 10.16 7.19
N GLN A 116 14.91 10.55 5.94
CA GLN A 116 14.92 11.96 5.55
C GLN A 116 13.98 12.79 6.43
N ARG A 117 12.77 12.27 6.70
CA ARG A 117 11.80 12.92 7.56
C ARG A 117 12.34 13.10 8.98
N TYR A 118 13.00 12.08 9.53
CA TYR A 118 13.61 12.14 10.86
C TYR A 118 14.65 13.24 10.94
N ARG A 119 15.57 13.33 9.97
CA ARG A 119 16.61 14.37 9.93
C ARG A 119 16.01 15.78 9.82
N GLN A 120 14.96 15.95 9.01
CA GLN A 120 14.23 17.22 8.93
C GLN A 120 13.57 17.60 10.27
N GLN A 121 12.95 16.63 10.95
CA GLN A 121 12.38 16.84 12.27
C GLN A 121 13.45 17.17 13.31
N TYR A 122 14.61 16.53 13.25
CA TYR A 122 15.73 16.82 14.15
C TYR A 122 16.25 18.25 13.98
N ALA A 123 16.41 18.72 12.74
CA ALA A 123 16.79 20.11 12.47
C ALA A 123 15.73 21.11 12.99
N ALA A 124 14.45 20.79 12.85
CA ALA A 124 13.36 21.59 13.40
C ALA A 124 13.36 21.60 14.94
N TYR A 125 13.65 20.46 15.57
CA TYR A 125 13.82 20.32 17.02
C TYR A 125 14.95 21.21 17.53
N GLN A 126 16.14 21.12 16.94
CA GLN A 126 17.29 21.96 17.32
C GLN A 126 16.96 23.45 17.17
N THR A 127 16.36 23.83 16.04
CA THR A 127 15.92 25.21 15.81
C THR A 127 14.92 25.69 16.87
N ALA A 128 14.01 24.83 17.33
CA ALA A 128 13.06 25.15 18.38
C ALA A 128 13.76 25.35 19.73
N ARG A 129 14.76 24.50 20.04
CA ARG A 129 15.59 24.59 21.26
C ARG A 129 16.41 25.88 21.27
N ASP A 130 17.06 26.23 20.17
CA ASP A 130 17.86 27.45 20.03
C ASP A 130 17.03 28.73 20.24
N ARG A 131 15.75 28.69 19.86
CA ARG A 131 14.80 29.80 20.06
C ARG A 131 14.13 29.79 21.44
N GLY A 132 14.44 28.82 22.30
CA GLY A 132 13.77 28.62 23.58
C GLY A 132 12.28 28.24 23.45
N ASN A 133 11.84 27.75 22.30
CA ASN A 133 10.45 27.33 22.06
C ASN A 133 10.24 25.88 22.50
N GLU A 134 10.19 25.69 23.81
CA GLU A 134 10.04 24.41 24.50
C GLU A 134 8.78 23.63 24.08
N ARG A 135 7.69 24.33 23.73
CA ARG A 135 6.45 23.70 23.27
C ARG A 135 6.65 22.99 21.94
N GLU A 136 7.27 23.67 20.98
CA GLU A 136 7.53 23.14 19.65
C GLU A 136 8.59 22.04 19.68
N ALA A 137 9.62 22.20 20.52
CA ALA A 137 10.63 21.17 20.75
C ALA A 137 9.99 19.86 21.21
N ARG A 138 9.05 19.90 22.18
CA ARG A 138 8.33 18.71 22.66
C ARG A 138 7.43 18.06 21.62
N ILE A 139 6.68 18.86 20.86
CA ILE A 139 5.83 18.35 19.77
C ILE A 139 6.69 17.64 18.73
N THR A 140 7.83 18.24 18.37
CA THR A 140 8.76 17.69 17.37
C THR A 140 9.44 16.43 17.89
N ALA A 141 9.97 16.43 19.11
CA ALA A 141 10.58 15.26 19.75
C ALA A 141 9.64 14.04 19.76
N ARG A 142 8.35 14.25 20.07
CA ARG A 142 7.35 13.15 20.00
C ARG A 142 7.02 12.70 18.59
N ALA A 143 7.07 13.61 17.61
CA ALA A 143 6.91 13.22 16.21
C ALA A 143 8.10 12.36 15.76
N MET A 144 9.31 12.71 16.21
CA MET A 144 10.53 11.94 15.95
C MET A 144 10.48 10.55 16.59
N GLU A 145 9.97 10.39 17.81
CA GLU A 145 9.76 9.06 18.44
C GLU A 145 8.98 8.09 17.53
N ARG A 146 7.91 8.59 16.91
CA ARG A 146 7.09 7.78 16.00
C ARG A 146 7.85 7.43 14.72
N THR A 147 8.58 8.39 14.17
CA THR A 147 9.38 8.20 12.97
C THR A 147 10.55 7.23 13.22
N ALA A 148 11.26 7.35 14.34
CA ALA A 148 12.30 6.42 14.75
C ALA A 148 11.78 4.99 14.90
N SER A 149 10.61 4.80 15.55
CA SER A 149 9.96 3.49 15.64
C SER A 149 9.63 2.91 14.26
N ASN A 150 9.11 3.73 13.34
CA ASN A 150 8.81 3.30 11.97
C ASN A 150 10.09 2.88 11.22
N ILE A 151 11.20 3.62 11.40
CA ILE A 151 12.51 3.29 10.82
C ILE A 151 12.98 1.92 11.35
N SER A 152 12.94 1.69 12.67
CA SER A 152 13.34 0.40 13.26
C SER A 152 12.46 -0.77 12.82
N ASP A 153 11.16 -0.56 12.61
CA ASP A 153 10.24 -1.58 12.06
C ASP A 153 10.55 -1.89 10.59
N ARG A 154 10.83 -0.87 9.78
CA ARG A 154 11.14 -1.00 8.34
C ARG A 154 12.51 -1.60 8.11
N SER A 155 13.53 -1.17 8.86
CA SER A 155 14.88 -1.76 8.86
C SER A 155 14.82 -3.26 9.13
N ARG A 156 14.11 -3.69 10.19
CA ARG A 156 13.91 -5.13 10.48
C ARG A 156 13.18 -5.90 9.38
N ARG A 157 12.25 -5.27 8.64
CA ARG A 157 11.58 -5.92 7.51
C ARG A 157 12.52 -6.06 6.33
N LEU A 158 13.26 -5.01 6.01
CA LEU A 158 14.21 -4.98 4.91
C LEU A 158 15.36 -5.97 5.11
N ASN A 159 15.93 -6.06 6.31
CA ASN A 159 16.95 -7.07 6.62
C ASN A 159 16.42 -8.49 6.40
N ARG A 160 15.17 -8.78 6.77
CA ARG A 160 14.54 -10.07 6.44
C ARG A 160 14.34 -10.28 4.94
N ASN A 161 14.07 -9.23 4.17
CA ASN A 161 14.00 -9.36 2.71
C ASN A 161 15.40 -9.66 2.14
N PHE A 162 16.43 -8.96 2.61
CA PHE A 162 17.82 -9.22 2.19
C PHE A 162 18.26 -10.65 2.53
N GLU A 163 18.03 -11.12 3.76
CA GLU A 163 18.32 -12.51 4.15
C GLU A 163 17.58 -13.52 3.25
N GLN A 164 16.33 -13.28 2.89
CA GLN A 164 15.57 -14.18 2.02
C GLN A 164 16.10 -14.17 0.58
N ILE A 165 16.52 -13.01 0.08
CA ILE A 165 17.17 -12.88 -1.22
C ILE A 165 18.52 -13.60 -1.22
N GLU A 166 19.36 -13.44 -0.21
CA GLU A 166 20.67 -14.12 -0.07
C GLU A 166 20.54 -15.64 0.05
N ASN A 167 19.43 -16.13 0.60
CA ASN A 167 19.17 -17.57 0.70
C ASN A 167 18.62 -18.17 -0.60
N ALA A 168 17.79 -17.41 -1.33
CA ALA A 168 17.20 -17.85 -2.58
C ALA A 168 18.13 -17.63 -3.78
N THR A 169 19.04 -16.67 -3.67
CA THR A 169 19.96 -16.24 -4.73
C THR A 169 21.40 -16.23 -4.20
N SER A 170 22.41 -16.41 -5.05
CA SER A 170 23.81 -16.29 -4.62
C SER A 170 24.33 -14.84 -4.54
N VAL A 171 23.45 -13.89 -4.24
CA VAL A 171 23.79 -12.47 -4.05
C VAL A 171 24.18 -12.23 -2.60
N ASP A 172 25.16 -11.36 -2.36
CA ASP A 172 25.55 -10.89 -1.03
C ASP A 172 25.01 -9.47 -0.83
N LEU A 173 24.26 -9.24 0.24
CA LEU A 173 23.66 -7.96 0.63
C LEU A 173 24.11 -7.53 2.03
N SER A 174 25.12 -8.19 2.61
CA SER A 174 25.57 -7.99 3.98
C SER A 174 26.11 -6.58 4.26
N SER A 175 26.80 -5.97 3.29
CA SER A 175 27.19 -4.56 3.34
C SER A 175 25.98 -3.65 3.46
N GLY A 176 24.95 -3.87 2.62
CA GLY A 176 23.72 -3.10 2.65
C GLY A 176 22.96 -3.24 3.97
N GLN A 177 22.92 -4.45 4.55
CA GLN A 177 22.38 -4.69 5.89
C GLN A 177 23.14 -3.90 6.96
N SER A 178 24.47 -3.85 6.85
CA SER A 178 25.33 -3.12 7.80
C SER A 178 25.05 -1.61 7.78
N GLU A 179 24.97 -1.01 6.59
CA GLU A 179 24.64 0.43 6.41
C GLU A 179 23.25 0.79 7.00
N ILE A 180 22.26 -0.09 6.78
CA ILE A 180 20.90 0.09 7.33
C ILE A 180 20.91 0.00 8.85
N ASN A 181 21.64 -0.97 9.40
CA ASN A 181 21.75 -1.17 10.84
C ASN A 181 22.44 0.02 11.51
N GLU A 182 23.57 0.49 10.97
CA GLU A 182 24.30 1.65 11.48
C GLU A 182 23.43 2.92 11.44
N THR A 183 22.75 3.17 10.31
CA THR A 183 21.82 4.31 10.19
C THR A 183 20.69 4.23 11.23
N THR A 184 20.13 3.04 11.43
CA THR A 184 19.07 2.81 12.41
C THR A 184 19.57 3.01 13.84
N GLU A 185 20.75 2.48 14.16
CA GLU A 185 21.39 2.62 15.47
C GLU A 185 21.68 4.09 15.79
N ASN A 186 22.27 4.84 14.86
CA ASN A 186 22.52 6.28 14.99
C ASN A 186 21.23 7.05 15.31
N ILE A 187 20.17 6.80 14.54
CA ILE A 187 18.86 7.45 14.74
C ILE A 187 18.27 7.10 16.11
N THR A 188 18.33 5.84 16.53
CA THR A 188 17.81 5.43 17.83
C THR A 188 18.61 6.00 19.01
N ALA A 189 19.93 6.15 18.86
CA ALA A 189 20.79 6.79 19.85
C ALA A 189 20.47 8.29 19.96
N THR A 190 20.41 9.01 18.82
CA THR A 190 20.00 10.43 18.81
C THR A 190 18.59 10.61 19.40
N GLN A 191 17.66 9.70 19.11
CA GLN A 191 16.30 9.79 19.66
C GLN A 191 16.29 9.60 21.19
N ALA A 192 17.16 8.74 21.73
CA ALA A 192 17.28 8.56 23.16
C ALA A 192 17.78 9.84 23.85
N GLU A 193 18.77 10.52 23.27
CA GLU A 193 19.25 11.82 23.76
C GLU A 193 18.15 12.89 23.73
N VAL A 194 17.48 13.05 22.59
CA VAL A 194 16.36 14.01 22.43
C VAL A 194 15.27 13.75 23.46
N ARG A 195 14.97 12.48 23.74
CA ARG A 195 13.99 12.07 24.75
C ARG A 195 14.43 12.51 26.14
N GLU A 196 15.64 12.18 26.55
CA GLU A 196 16.17 12.49 27.89
C GLU A 196 16.26 14.00 28.14
N GLU A 197 16.58 14.80 27.11
CA GLU A 197 16.68 16.25 27.24
C GLU A 197 15.34 16.97 27.33
N THR A 198 14.32 16.46 26.63
CA THR A 198 13.08 17.22 26.35
C THR A 198 11.86 16.64 27.05
N LEU A 199 11.91 15.37 27.45
CA LEU A 199 10.80 14.63 28.00
C LEU A 199 11.19 13.98 29.33
N VAL A 200 10.22 13.89 30.23
CA VAL A 200 10.38 13.32 31.56
C VAL A 200 9.71 11.96 31.59
N GLY A 201 10.46 10.92 31.97
CA GLY A 201 9.93 9.57 32.15
C GLY A 201 8.80 9.55 33.17
N THR A 202 7.80 8.68 32.98
CA THR A 202 6.71 8.49 33.94
C THR A 202 6.52 7.03 34.29
N THR A 203 6.01 6.80 35.50
CA THR A 203 5.55 5.51 36.00
C THR A 203 4.08 5.63 36.41
N LEU A 204 3.25 4.82 35.79
CA LEU A 204 1.83 4.63 36.06
C LEU A 204 1.67 3.36 36.91
N THR A 205 0.96 3.49 38.03
CA THR A 205 0.51 2.35 38.83
C THR A 205 -1.01 2.35 38.88
N VAL A 206 -1.64 1.18 38.75
CA VAL A 206 -3.10 1.05 38.74
C VAL A 206 -3.52 -0.20 39.50
N GLN A 207 -4.58 -0.07 40.28
CA GLN A 207 -5.22 -1.15 41.02
C GLN A 207 -6.73 -1.05 40.93
N ALA A 208 -7.40 -2.20 40.95
CA ALA A 208 -8.86 -2.24 41.12
C ALA A 208 -9.18 -2.04 42.59
N ILE A 209 -10.08 -1.11 42.91
CA ILE A 209 -10.66 -1.00 44.25
C ILE A 209 -11.74 -2.07 44.40
N ASP A 210 -12.60 -2.19 43.38
CA ASP A 210 -13.63 -3.20 43.32
C ASP A 210 -13.10 -4.51 42.73
N SER A 211 -13.50 -5.64 43.31
CA SER A 211 -13.10 -6.97 42.81
C SER A 211 -13.86 -7.39 41.55
N THR A 212 -15.01 -6.76 41.28
CA THR A 212 -15.87 -7.07 40.14
C THR A 212 -16.39 -5.84 39.42
N ALA A 213 -16.69 -5.98 38.13
CA ALA A 213 -17.33 -4.95 37.31
C ALA A 213 -18.33 -5.57 36.31
N SER A 214 -19.38 -4.82 36.01
CA SER A 214 -20.38 -5.14 34.98
C SER A 214 -20.75 -3.88 34.19
N PHE A 215 -21.58 -4.01 33.15
CA PHE A 215 -22.05 -2.81 32.45
C PHE A 215 -22.95 -1.95 33.33
N SER A 216 -23.82 -2.52 34.16
CA SER A 216 -24.74 -1.76 35.02
C SER A 216 -24.06 -1.23 36.29
N ASP A 217 -23.11 -1.98 36.82
CA ASP A 217 -22.34 -1.68 38.02
C ASP A 217 -20.84 -1.65 37.67
N PRO A 218 -20.31 -0.49 37.26
CA PRO A 218 -18.92 -0.36 36.82
C PRO A 218 -17.97 -0.45 38.03
N GLY A 219 -16.83 -1.13 37.86
CA GLY A 219 -15.84 -1.23 38.93
C GLY A 219 -15.00 0.04 39.04
N THR A 220 -14.68 0.44 40.26
CA THR A 220 -13.79 1.58 40.54
C THR A 220 -12.34 1.11 40.49
N ILE A 221 -11.51 1.88 39.79
CA ILE A 221 -10.06 1.70 39.76
C ILE A 221 -9.39 2.97 40.26
N SER A 222 -8.27 2.78 40.95
CA SER A 222 -7.40 3.86 41.41
C SER A 222 -6.03 3.68 40.79
N GLY A 223 -5.36 4.79 40.48
CA GLY A 223 -3.99 4.76 40.03
C GLY A 223 -3.25 6.02 40.41
N GLN A 224 -1.93 5.99 40.24
CA GLN A 224 -1.06 7.12 40.51
C GLN A 224 -0.03 7.25 39.39
N ILE A 225 0.23 8.48 38.99
CA ILE A 225 1.24 8.81 37.97
C ILE A 225 2.37 9.61 38.63
N ARG A 226 3.59 9.10 38.50
CA ARG A 226 4.81 9.75 38.99
C ARG A 226 5.79 9.95 37.84
N THR A 227 6.62 10.97 37.94
CA THR A 227 7.82 11.09 37.11
C THR A 227 8.86 10.08 37.56
N GLU A 228 9.85 9.79 36.72
CA GLU A 228 11.01 8.95 37.08
C GLU A 228 11.76 9.45 38.34
N ASN A 229 11.80 10.77 38.55
CA ASN A 229 12.38 11.40 39.75
C ASN A 229 11.49 11.30 41.01
N GLY A 230 10.38 10.56 40.94
CA GLY A 230 9.45 10.36 42.06
C GLY A 230 8.47 11.50 42.33
N SER A 231 8.54 12.61 41.58
CA SER A 231 7.56 13.71 41.67
C SER A 231 6.19 13.26 41.14
N VAL A 232 5.11 13.76 41.73
CA VAL A 232 3.73 13.42 41.33
C VAL A 232 3.22 14.38 40.28
N ILE A 233 2.36 13.90 39.38
CA ILE A 233 1.61 14.77 38.45
C ILE A 233 0.29 15.15 39.15
N ALA A 234 0.36 16.18 40.00
CA ALA A 234 -0.75 16.60 40.84
C ALA A 234 -1.73 17.55 40.15
N ASP A 235 -2.98 17.58 40.64
CA ASP A 235 -4.02 18.57 40.34
C ASP A 235 -4.22 18.84 38.83
N GLY A 236 -4.13 17.78 38.01
CA GLY A 236 -4.04 17.87 36.56
C GLY A 236 -5.04 16.99 35.81
N ALA A 237 -5.56 17.51 34.70
CA ALA A 237 -6.40 16.76 33.78
C ALA A 237 -5.50 15.88 32.89
N VAL A 238 -5.50 14.57 33.13
CA VAL A 238 -4.72 13.59 32.37
C VAL A 238 -5.63 12.72 31.51
N GLU A 239 -5.12 12.31 30.35
CA GLU A 239 -5.84 11.41 29.45
C GLU A 239 -5.37 9.97 29.67
N LEU A 240 -6.32 9.07 29.92
CA LEU A 240 -6.10 7.65 30.12
C LEU A 240 -6.81 6.84 29.05
N ARG A 241 -6.12 5.84 28.52
CA ARG A 241 -6.69 4.81 27.67
C ARG A 241 -6.88 3.52 28.46
N ILE A 242 -8.11 3.21 28.84
CA ILE A 242 -8.48 1.98 29.55
C ILE A 242 -9.06 0.98 28.53
N GLY A 243 -8.31 -0.07 28.23
CA GLY A 243 -8.58 -0.95 27.11
C GLY A 243 -8.64 -0.17 25.79
N ASN A 244 -9.83 -0.13 25.18
CA ASN A 244 -10.08 0.59 23.91
C ASN A 244 -10.82 1.91 24.09
N ARG A 245 -10.82 2.50 25.30
CA ARG A 245 -11.48 3.76 25.59
C ARG A 245 -10.53 4.78 26.16
N THR A 246 -10.58 5.96 25.57
CA THR A 246 -9.93 7.16 26.08
C THR A 246 -10.89 7.92 26.98
N GLN A 247 -10.39 8.41 28.11
CA GLN A 247 -11.13 9.25 29.06
C GLN A 247 -10.17 10.22 29.76
N THR A 248 -10.67 11.40 30.06
CA THR A 248 -9.95 12.39 30.86
C THR A 248 -10.29 12.20 32.33
N VAL A 249 -9.29 12.10 33.19
CA VAL A 249 -9.44 12.03 34.65
C VAL A 249 -8.66 13.18 35.30
N GLN A 250 -9.07 13.57 36.49
CA GLN A 250 -8.33 14.56 37.28
C GLN A 250 -7.47 13.82 38.31
N THR A 251 -6.20 14.18 38.40
CA THR A 251 -5.35 13.78 39.51
C THR A 251 -5.54 14.71 40.70
N ASP A 252 -5.40 14.18 41.91
CA ASP A 252 -5.41 14.96 43.15
C ASP A 252 -4.01 15.52 43.49
N SER A 253 -3.87 16.12 44.67
CA SER A 253 -2.62 16.71 45.15
C SER A 253 -1.47 15.70 45.30
N ASP A 254 -1.80 14.41 45.43
CA ASP A 254 -0.84 13.32 45.54
C ASP A 254 -0.60 12.63 44.17
N GLY A 255 -1.17 13.14 43.07
CA GLY A 255 -1.09 12.56 41.73
C GLY A 255 -1.89 11.28 41.55
N THR A 256 -2.80 10.99 42.48
CA THR A 256 -3.71 9.83 42.44
C THR A 256 -4.96 10.21 41.65
N PHE A 257 -5.51 9.25 40.90
CA PHE A 257 -6.80 9.40 40.25
C PHE A 257 -7.69 8.20 40.59
N GLU A 258 -9.00 8.41 40.55
CA GLU A 258 -10.01 7.35 40.58
C GLU A 258 -10.92 7.46 39.35
N THR A 259 -11.30 6.32 38.80
CA THR A 259 -12.20 6.28 37.65
C THR A 259 -12.96 4.96 37.57
N GLN A 260 -14.04 4.95 36.79
CA GLN A 260 -14.88 3.78 36.58
C GLN A 260 -14.47 2.98 35.33
N TYR A 261 -14.31 1.68 35.49
CA TYR A 261 -14.20 0.72 34.40
C TYR A 261 -15.55 0.04 34.14
N ARG A 262 -16.16 0.36 32.98
CA ARG A 262 -17.44 -0.20 32.53
C ARG A 262 -17.25 -1.18 31.36
N PRO A 263 -17.14 -2.49 31.62
CA PRO A 263 -16.91 -3.49 30.58
C PRO A 263 -18.10 -3.58 29.61
N ARG A 264 -17.81 -3.84 28.32
CA ARG A 264 -18.83 -4.05 27.26
C ARG A 264 -18.59 -5.35 26.49
N SER A 265 -17.41 -5.45 25.90
CA SER A 265 -16.97 -6.60 25.09
C SER A 265 -15.91 -7.47 25.79
N ALA A 266 -15.56 -7.13 27.04
CA ALA A 266 -14.61 -7.91 27.84
C ALA A 266 -15.15 -9.33 28.07
N GLY A 267 -14.26 -10.32 28.13
CA GLY A 267 -14.64 -11.69 28.51
C GLY A 267 -15.13 -11.76 29.96
N LEU A 268 -15.90 -12.79 30.30
CA LEU A 268 -16.37 -13.01 31.67
C LEU A 268 -15.27 -13.58 32.57
N GLY A 269 -15.41 -13.37 33.89
CA GLY A 269 -14.47 -13.85 34.89
C GLY A 269 -13.29 -12.91 35.10
N SER A 270 -12.17 -13.42 35.61
CA SER A 270 -10.97 -12.60 35.85
C SER A 270 -10.38 -12.10 34.54
N GLN A 271 -10.28 -10.79 34.36
CA GLN A 271 -9.73 -10.13 33.18
C GLN A 271 -8.57 -9.22 33.58
N SER A 272 -7.47 -9.28 32.81
CA SER A 272 -6.38 -8.31 32.87
C SER A 272 -6.67 -7.17 31.91
N VAL A 273 -6.80 -5.96 32.44
CA VAL A 273 -7.15 -4.76 31.67
C VAL A 273 -5.96 -3.81 31.67
N ARG A 274 -5.53 -3.40 30.46
CA ARG A 274 -4.46 -2.40 30.29
C ARG A 274 -5.02 -0.99 30.45
N VAL A 275 -4.26 -0.16 31.15
CA VAL A 275 -4.44 1.28 31.27
C VAL A 275 -3.18 1.96 30.78
N GLU A 276 -3.33 2.96 29.94
CA GLU A 276 -2.21 3.74 29.41
C GLU A 276 -2.43 5.21 29.74
N TYR A 277 -1.40 5.85 30.26
CA TYR A 277 -1.33 7.30 30.35
C TYR A 277 -0.92 7.85 28.99
N VAL A 278 -1.75 8.73 28.43
CA VAL A 278 -1.56 9.34 27.11
C VAL A 278 -1.36 10.85 27.30
N PRO A 279 -0.11 11.31 27.44
CA PRO A 279 0.18 12.74 27.51
C PRO A 279 -0.25 13.46 26.23
N ARG A 280 -0.64 14.73 26.37
CA ARG A 280 -0.81 15.64 25.22
C ARG A 280 0.51 15.78 24.45
N ALA A 281 0.43 16.12 23.17
CA ALA A 281 1.60 16.26 22.31
C ALA A 281 2.62 17.30 22.80
N ASP A 282 2.19 18.34 23.51
CA ASP A 282 3.05 19.38 24.08
C ASP A 282 3.42 19.16 25.56
N SER A 283 2.97 18.06 26.17
CA SER A 283 3.31 17.69 27.53
C SER A 283 4.80 17.39 27.65
N VAL A 284 5.40 17.63 28.82
CA VAL A 284 6.77 17.20 29.15
C VAL A 284 6.83 15.69 29.45
N TYR A 285 5.73 15.04 29.79
CA TYR A 285 5.73 13.69 30.35
C TYR A 285 5.65 12.59 29.28
N LEU A 286 6.41 11.51 29.40
CA LEU A 286 6.27 10.34 28.52
C LEU A 286 4.98 9.55 28.79
N PHE A 287 4.63 8.70 27.83
CA PHE A 287 3.54 7.74 28.04
C PHE A 287 4.02 6.63 28.96
N ASP A 288 3.10 6.02 29.70
CA ASP A 288 3.37 4.78 30.42
C ASP A 288 2.12 3.91 30.48
N ASN A 289 2.28 2.62 30.72
CA ASN A 289 1.17 1.68 30.80
C ASN A 289 1.27 0.76 32.02
N ALA A 290 0.11 0.44 32.56
CA ALA A 290 -0.07 -0.48 33.66
C ALA A 290 -1.20 -1.45 33.35
N THR A 291 -1.28 -2.52 34.14
CA THR A 291 -2.41 -3.47 34.05
C THR A 291 -2.99 -3.69 35.44
N PHE A 292 -4.30 -3.84 35.49
CA PHE A 292 -5.00 -4.28 36.70
C PHE A 292 -5.85 -5.51 36.38
N THR A 293 -6.22 -6.27 37.41
CA THR A 293 -7.09 -7.44 37.27
C THR A 293 -8.44 -7.17 37.91
N ILE A 294 -9.53 -7.55 37.24
CA ILE A 294 -10.90 -7.39 37.75
C ILE A 294 -11.81 -8.53 37.26
N GLY A 295 -12.77 -8.95 38.09
CA GLY A 295 -13.78 -9.94 37.72
C GLY A 295 -14.92 -9.33 36.92
N VAL A 296 -15.07 -9.69 35.65
CA VAL A 296 -16.13 -9.18 34.78
C VAL A 296 -17.38 -10.06 34.87
N GLN A 297 -18.52 -9.43 35.16
CA GLN A 297 -19.84 -10.05 35.21
C GLN A 297 -20.68 -9.66 33.99
N GLN A 298 -21.57 -10.57 33.60
CA GLN A 298 -22.46 -10.38 32.45
C GLN A 298 -23.71 -9.60 32.83
N VAL A 299 -24.17 -8.74 31.92
CA VAL A 299 -25.51 -8.14 31.94
C VAL A 299 -26.20 -8.42 30.62
N THR A 300 -27.48 -8.77 30.68
CA THR A 300 -28.34 -8.93 29.51
C THR A 300 -28.89 -7.56 29.10
N PRO A 301 -28.63 -7.08 27.87
CA PRO A 301 -29.22 -5.85 27.38
C PRO A 301 -30.63 -6.09 26.82
N ASP A 302 -31.42 -5.03 26.74
CA ASP A 302 -32.62 -4.95 25.94
C ASP A 302 -32.25 -4.54 24.51
N VAL A 303 -32.75 -5.27 23.52
CA VAL A 303 -32.55 -4.96 22.09
C VAL A 303 -33.90 -4.83 21.41
N THR A 304 -34.07 -3.71 20.71
CA THR A 304 -35.26 -3.42 19.91
C THR A 304 -34.84 -3.19 18.48
N GLY A 305 -35.50 -3.88 17.54
CA GLY A 305 -35.33 -3.69 16.11
C GLY A 305 -36.45 -2.83 15.53
N GLU A 306 -36.11 -2.04 14.52
CA GLU A 306 -37.06 -1.28 13.72
C GLU A 306 -36.66 -1.39 12.25
N ILE A 307 -37.66 -1.39 11.35
CA ILE A 307 -37.44 -1.45 9.91
C ILE A 307 -38.37 -0.46 9.19
N VAL A 308 -37.90 0.10 8.08
CA VAL A 308 -38.71 0.94 7.19
C VAL A 308 -38.26 0.73 5.74
N PRO A 309 -39.17 0.40 4.79
CA PRO A 309 -40.58 0.02 4.97
C PRO A 309 -40.75 -1.42 5.51
N ASP A 310 -41.98 -1.85 5.80
CA ASP A 310 -42.31 -3.20 6.29
C ASP A 310 -42.62 -4.21 5.16
N THR A 311 -42.66 -3.75 3.91
CA THR A 311 -42.88 -4.57 2.71
C THR A 311 -41.84 -4.22 1.65
N VAL A 312 -41.14 -5.22 1.12
CA VAL A 312 -40.00 -5.05 0.19
C VAL A 312 -39.89 -6.19 -0.82
N GLY A 313 -39.45 -5.92 -2.04
CA GLY A 313 -39.08 -6.91 -3.06
C GLY A 313 -37.56 -7.01 -3.28
N TYR A 314 -37.14 -7.77 -4.29
CA TYR A 314 -35.74 -7.86 -4.69
C TYR A 314 -35.17 -6.50 -5.08
N GLY A 315 -34.00 -6.16 -4.53
CA GLY A 315 -33.28 -4.92 -4.83
C GLY A 315 -33.86 -3.66 -4.16
N ASP A 316 -35.06 -3.75 -3.56
CA ASP A 316 -35.66 -2.67 -2.79
C ASP A 316 -34.79 -2.29 -1.60
N ARG A 317 -34.87 -1.02 -1.21
CA ARG A 317 -34.13 -0.47 -0.08
C ARG A 317 -34.94 -0.60 1.21
N LEU A 318 -34.32 -1.17 2.22
CA LEU A 318 -34.82 -1.34 3.57
C LEU A 318 -33.84 -0.67 4.54
N ASP A 319 -34.29 0.29 5.33
CA ASP A 319 -33.49 0.82 6.43
C ASP A 319 -33.78 -0.02 7.69
N VAL A 320 -32.75 -0.70 8.19
CA VAL A 320 -32.82 -1.49 9.43
C VAL A 320 -32.14 -0.74 10.56
N SER A 321 -32.79 -0.71 11.73
CA SER A 321 -32.28 -0.05 12.92
C SER A 321 -32.37 -0.96 14.14
N ALA A 322 -31.44 -0.79 15.06
CA ALA A 322 -31.42 -1.47 16.34
C ALA A 322 -31.06 -0.48 17.46
N SER A 323 -31.74 -0.59 18.60
CA SER A 323 -31.38 0.10 19.83
C SER A 323 -31.04 -0.91 20.90
N VAL A 324 -29.83 -0.78 21.46
CA VAL A 324 -29.27 -1.64 22.51
C VAL A 324 -29.14 -0.83 23.79
N ALA A 325 -29.82 -1.24 24.85
CA ALA A 325 -29.81 -0.56 26.13
C ALA A 325 -29.65 -1.53 27.30
N VAL A 326 -29.13 -1.05 28.42
CA VAL A 326 -29.23 -1.74 29.72
C VAL A 326 -29.96 -0.77 30.66
N GLY A 327 -31.22 -1.07 30.96
CA GLY A 327 -32.11 -0.11 31.59
C GLY A 327 -32.28 1.13 30.70
N ALA A 328 -32.07 2.32 31.26
CA ALA A 328 -32.17 3.57 30.50
C ALA A 328 -30.88 3.97 29.75
N MET A 329 -29.78 3.22 29.90
CA MET A 329 -28.49 3.58 29.32
C MET A 329 -28.24 2.86 27.99
N GLY A 330 -28.11 3.62 26.91
CA GLY A 330 -27.69 3.10 25.61
C GLY A 330 -26.28 2.52 25.64
N VAL A 331 -26.09 1.36 25.01
CA VAL A 331 -24.82 0.63 24.98
C VAL A 331 -24.11 0.87 23.66
N GLY A 332 -23.21 1.86 23.62
CA GLY A 332 -22.44 2.15 22.41
C GLY A 332 -21.29 1.18 22.13
N LYS A 333 -20.77 1.24 20.90
CA LYS A 333 -19.63 0.45 20.40
C LYS A 333 -19.84 -1.07 20.52
N ILE A 334 -21.07 -1.53 20.31
CA ILE A 334 -21.44 -2.96 20.26
C ILE A 334 -21.73 -3.34 18.80
N PRO A 335 -21.14 -4.42 18.28
CA PRO A 335 -21.47 -4.92 16.95
C PRO A 335 -22.90 -5.45 16.93
N VAL A 336 -23.62 -5.11 15.88
CA VAL A 336 -24.98 -5.60 15.60
C VAL A 336 -24.97 -6.18 14.19
N GLU A 337 -25.50 -7.39 14.06
CA GLU A 337 -25.75 -8.03 12.77
C GLU A 337 -27.26 -8.01 12.51
N PHE A 338 -27.63 -7.62 11.29
CA PHE A 338 -28.99 -7.76 10.79
C PHE A 338 -29.05 -8.95 9.85
N VAL A 339 -29.97 -9.87 10.12
CA VAL A 339 -30.13 -11.12 9.37
C VAL A 339 -31.56 -11.21 8.85
N MET A 340 -31.74 -11.54 7.57
CA MET A 340 -33.04 -11.86 6.99
C MET A 340 -33.03 -13.32 6.53
N GLY A 341 -33.84 -14.17 7.19
CA GLY A 341 -33.71 -15.61 7.05
C GLY A 341 -32.34 -16.09 7.53
N ASP A 342 -31.57 -16.74 6.65
CA ASP A 342 -30.18 -17.16 6.92
C ASP A 342 -29.13 -16.18 6.36
N THR A 343 -29.56 -15.10 5.70
CA THR A 343 -28.65 -14.15 5.04
C THR A 343 -28.30 -12.98 5.97
N VAL A 344 -27.02 -12.75 6.23
CA VAL A 344 -26.56 -11.53 6.91
C VAL A 344 -26.59 -10.36 5.93
N VAL A 345 -27.51 -9.43 6.14
CA VAL A 345 -27.78 -8.34 5.20
C VAL A 345 -27.07 -7.03 5.56
N ALA A 346 -26.71 -6.86 6.83
CA ALA A 346 -25.88 -5.75 7.28
C ALA A 346 -25.12 -6.08 8.56
N ARG A 347 -23.96 -5.44 8.72
CA ARG A 347 -23.16 -5.43 9.94
C ARG A 347 -22.85 -4.00 10.30
N THR A 348 -23.12 -3.60 11.53
CA THR A 348 -22.89 -2.24 12.01
C THR A 348 -22.45 -2.25 13.47
N THR A 349 -22.23 -1.08 14.04
CA THR A 349 -21.87 -0.90 15.45
C THR A 349 -22.71 0.21 16.04
N THR A 350 -23.19 0.02 17.27
CA THR A 350 -23.97 1.04 17.97
C THR A 350 -23.17 2.32 18.21
N GLY A 351 -23.80 3.47 17.97
CA GLY A 351 -23.28 4.78 18.32
C GLY A 351 -23.29 5.03 19.83
N PRO A 352 -22.86 6.21 20.31
CA PRO A 352 -22.79 6.54 21.74
C PRO A 352 -24.11 6.34 22.50
N ASN A 353 -25.25 6.53 21.82
CA ASN A 353 -26.59 6.39 22.40
C ASN A 353 -27.14 4.95 22.35
N GLY A 354 -26.35 3.97 21.90
CA GLY A 354 -26.79 2.57 21.79
C GLY A 354 -27.56 2.23 20.52
N THR A 355 -27.75 3.18 19.59
CA THR A 355 -28.48 2.98 18.33
C THR A 355 -27.54 2.66 17.18
N ALA A 356 -27.97 1.81 16.25
CA ALA A 356 -27.30 1.53 14.99
C ALA A 356 -28.31 1.45 13.86
N THR A 357 -27.98 2.02 12.70
CA THR A 357 -28.83 2.00 11.50
C THR A 357 -27.99 1.62 10.30
N ALA A 358 -28.54 0.83 9.40
CA ALA A 358 -27.89 0.46 8.15
C ALA A 358 -28.92 0.41 6.99
N PRO A 359 -28.59 0.99 5.83
CA PRO A 359 -29.38 0.76 4.62
C PRO A 359 -29.03 -0.61 4.03
N VAL A 360 -30.06 -1.37 3.67
CA VAL A 360 -29.97 -2.72 3.10
C VAL A 360 -30.67 -2.73 1.75
N ARG A 361 -30.11 -3.46 0.78
CA ARG A 361 -30.85 -3.91 -0.40
C ARG A 361 -31.21 -5.37 -0.23
N VAL A 362 -32.47 -5.71 -0.44
CA VAL A 362 -32.93 -7.10 -0.26
C VAL A 362 -32.29 -7.98 -1.35
N PRO A 363 -31.47 -8.98 -0.98
CA PRO A 363 -30.83 -9.86 -1.96
C PRO A 363 -31.79 -10.95 -2.43
N ALA A 364 -31.45 -11.58 -3.56
CA ALA A 364 -32.21 -12.70 -4.12
C ALA A 364 -32.22 -13.94 -3.21
N SER A 365 -31.25 -14.08 -2.29
CA SER A 365 -31.15 -15.21 -1.35
C SER A 365 -32.16 -15.17 -0.21
N VAL A 366 -32.94 -14.09 -0.09
CA VAL A 366 -34.04 -13.99 0.87
C VAL A 366 -35.30 -14.44 0.15
N ASN A 367 -35.95 -15.48 0.66
CA ASN A 367 -37.19 -16.00 0.11
C ASN A 367 -38.35 -14.99 0.28
N ASP A 368 -39.32 -15.01 -0.62
CA ASP A 368 -40.58 -14.24 -0.52
C ASP A 368 -41.51 -14.74 0.62
N GLY A 369 -42.57 -13.99 0.90
CA GLY A 369 -43.55 -14.23 1.95
C GLY A 369 -43.27 -13.51 3.27
N ASP A 370 -43.91 -13.97 4.35
CA ASP A 370 -43.70 -13.44 5.70
C ASP A 370 -42.30 -13.83 6.21
N ARG A 371 -41.48 -12.82 6.49
CA ARG A 371 -40.09 -12.96 6.96
C ARG A 371 -39.87 -12.14 8.23
N GLN A 372 -38.68 -12.33 8.80
CA GLN A 372 -38.23 -11.58 9.96
C GLN A 372 -36.83 -11.03 9.68
N VAL A 373 -36.62 -9.79 10.11
CA VAL A 373 -35.30 -9.19 10.26
C VAL A 373 -34.87 -9.40 11.71
N VAL A 374 -33.79 -10.14 11.91
CA VAL A 374 -33.20 -10.41 13.21
C VAL A 374 -32.05 -9.43 13.44
N ALA A 375 -32.21 -8.51 14.38
CA ALA A 375 -31.12 -7.69 14.90
C ALA A 375 -30.48 -8.43 16.08
N ARG A 376 -29.25 -8.92 15.92
CA ARG A 376 -28.56 -9.70 16.96
C ARG A 376 -27.20 -9.13 17.36
N ILE A 377 -26.87 -9.30 18.63
CA ILE A 377 -25.52 -9.05 19.17
C ILE A 377 -24.79 -10.39 19.17
N PRO A 378 -23.75 -10.59 18.34
CA PRO A 378 -23.06 -11.88 18.16
C PRO A 378 -22.03 -12.12 19.27
N TYR A 379 -22.39 -11.84 20.53
CA TYR A 379 -21.49 -11.99 21.67
C TYR A 379 -21.76 -13.27 22.44
N GLU A 380 -20.68 -14.02 22.67
CA GLU A 380 -20.68 -15.17 23.55
C GLU A 380 -19.76 -14.90 24.75
N ARG A 381 -20.25 -15.18 25.96
CA ARG A 381 -19.47 -15.07 27.20
C ARG A 381 -18.73 -13.72 27.33
N ARG A 382 -19.40 -12.63 26.99
CA ARG A 382 -18.92 -11.24 27.14
C ARG A 382 -19.72 -10.49 28.21
N ALA A 383 -19.19 -9.36 28.67
CA ALA A 383 -19.81 -8.50 29.67
C ALA A 383 -21.23 -8.05 29.30
N ILE A 384 -21.49 -7.79 28.01
CA ILE A 384 -22.83 -7.68 27.45
C ILE A 384 -23.20 -9.04 26.85
N ALA A 385 -24.35 -9.58 27.24
CA ALA A 385 -24.85 -10.83 26.68
C ALA A 385 -25.23 -10.66 25.19
N GLY A 386 -25.01 -11.71 24.41
CA GLY A 386 -25.62 -11.82 23.08
C GLY A 386 -27.13 -12.02 23.22
N VAL A 387 -27.89 -11.18 22.54
CA VAL A 387 -29.36 -11.25 22.45
C VAL A 387 -29.78 -10.90 21.04
N GLN A 388 -31.02 -11.22 20.70
CA GLN A 388 -31.60 -10.90 19.41
C GLN A 388 -33.00 -10.31 19.55
N SER A 389 -33.37 -9.49 18.57
CA SER A 389 -34.70 -8.91 18.41
C SER A 389 -35.19 -9.22 17.00
N GLU A 390 -36.46 -9.58 16.87
CA GLU A 390 -37.07 -9.99 15.59
C GLU A 390 -38.12 -8.96 15.19
N THR A 391 -38.01 -8.45 13.97
CA THR A 391 -38.97 -7.50 13.39
C THR A 391 -39.59 -8.13 12.15
N PRO A 392 -40.94 -8.25 12.05
CA PRO A 392 -41.58 -8.84 10.88
C PRO A 392 -41.41 -7.95 9.65
N VAL A 393 -41.23 -8.56 8.48
CA VAL A 393 -41.17 -7.91 7.17
C VAL A 393 -41.85 -8.80 6.14
N VAL A 394 -42.60 -8.22 5.21
CA VAL A 394 -43.19 -8.95 4.08
C VAL A 394 -42.26 -8.81 2.89
N VAL A 395 -41.72 -9.93 2.41
CA VAL A 395 -40.92 -9.95 1.18
C VAL A 395 -41.82 -10.33 0.03
N VAL A 396 -42.04 -9.45 -0.93
CA VAL A 396 -42.87 -9.75 -2.11
C VAL A 396 -42.04 -10.43 -3.19
N GLU A 397 -42.64 -11.44 -3.83
CA GLU A 397 -42.05 -12.03 -5.03
C GLU A 397 -41.92 -10.95 -6.11
N THR A 398 -40.71 -10.83 -6.66
CA THR A 398 -40.39 -9.91 -7.74
C THR A 398 -40.40 -10.67 -9.05
N GLN A 399 -41.39 -10.38 -9.90
CA GLN A 399 -41.53 -11.02 -11.20
C GLN A 399 -40.26 -10.82 -12.05
N THR A 400 -39.81 -11.90 -12.69
CA THR A 400 -38.64 -11.87 -13.60
C THR A 400 -39.05 -12.12 -15.04
N ASP A 401 -38.22 -11.61 -15.95
CA ASP A 401 -38.26 -11.86 -17.38
C ASP A 401 -36.94 -12.47 -17.81
N LEU A 402 -37.02 -13.59 -18.55
CA LEU A 402 -35.88 -14.30 -19.11
C LEU A 402 -35.94 -14.22 -20.63
N SER A 403 -34.81 -13.91 -21.26
CA SER A 403 -34.63 -13.97 -22.70
C SER A 403 -33.51 -14.93 -23.05
N VAL A 404 -33.65 -15.62 -24.18
CA VAL A 404 -32.62 -16.52 -24.70
C VAL A 404 -32.57 -16.46 -26.22
N SER A 405 -31.35 -16.52 -26.75
CA SER A 405 -31.03 -16.63 -28.16
C SER A 405 -30.01 -17.75 -28.33
N ALA A 406 -30.10 -18.48 -29.44
CA ALA A 406 -29.19 -19.59 -29.73
C ALA A 406 -28.72 -19.50 -31.18
N SER A 407 -27.47 -19.87 -31.43
CA SER A 407 -26.86 -19.96 -32.77
C SER A 407 -25.91 -21.15 -32.85
N ARG A 408 -25.83 -21.83 -34.00
CA ARG A 408 -24.82 -22.87 -34.22
C ARG A 408 -23.45 -22.23 -34.47
N THR A 409 -22.41 -22.84 -33.92
CA THR A 409 -20.99 -22.55 -34.16
C THR A 409 -20.26 -23.86 -34.49
N ASP A 410 -19.00 -23.78 -34.91
CA ASP A 410 -18.17 -24.97 -35.15
C ASP A 410 -17.92 -25.80 -33.87
N GLU A 411 -18.13 -25.18 -32.70
CA GLU A 411 -17.88 -25.77 -31.38
C GLU A 411 -19.17 -26.29 -30.71
N GLY A 412 -20.36 -26.00 -31.26
CA GLY A 412 -21.65 -26.45 -30.72
C GLY A 412 -22.77 -25.43 -30.85
N VAL A 413 -23.65 -25.37 -29.84
CA VAL A 413 -24.75 -24.41 -29.74
C VAL A 413 -24.37 -23.30 -28.77
N LEU A 414 -24.05 -22.13 -29.31
CA LEU A 414 -23.81 -20.92 -28.55
C LEU A 414 -25.15 -20.34 -28.10
N THR A 415 -25.37 -20.31 -26.79
CA THR A 415 -26.56 -19.76 -26.15
C THR A 415 -26.21 -18.48 -25.42
N ARG A 416 -26.98 -17.42 -25.64
CA ARG A 416 -26.87 -16.14 -24.92
C ARG A 416 -28.24 -15.73 -24.41
N GLY A 417 -28.29 -15.15 -23.23
CA GLY A 417 -29.54 -14.64 -22.69
C GLY A 417 -29.35 -13.61 -21.60
N HIS A 418 -30.48 -13.16 -21.06
CA HIS A 418 -30.54 -12.13 -20.05
C HIS A 418 -31.71 -12.38 -19.10
N LEU A 419 -31.44 -12.32 -17.80
CA LEU A 419 -32.42 -12.39 -16.72
C LEU A 419 -32.51 -11.01 -16.04
N GLN A 420 -33.72 -10.47 -16.01
CA GLN A 420 -34.02 -9.18 -15.40
C GLN A 420 -35.34 -9.25 -14.62
N THR A 421 -35.60 -8.29 -13.75
CA THR A 421 -36.95 -8.10 -13.20
C THR A 421 -37.89 -7.56 -14.27
N ALA A 422 -39.20 -7.68 -14.07
CA ALA A 422 -40.20 -7.07 -14.95
C ALA A 422 -40.09 -5.53 -15.04
N ALA A 423 -39.42 -4.90 -14.08
CA ALA A 423 -39.10 -3.47 -14.11
C ALA A 423 -37.82 -3.13 -14.91
N GLY A 424 -37.15 -4.14 -15.48
CA GLY A 424 -35.91 -4.01 -16.26
C GLY A 424 -34.62 -3.92 -15.43
N ASN A 425 -34.66 -4.26 -14.15
CA ASN A 425 -33.43 -4.31 -13.34
C ASN A 425 -32.71 -5.64 -13.59
N PRO A 426 -31.38 -5.64 -13.84
CA PRO A 426 -30.64 -6.87 -14.06
C PRO A 426 -30.62 -7.73 -12.79
N VAL A 427 -30.66 -9.06 -12.97
CA VAL A 427 -30.60 -10.04 -11.88
C VAL A 427 -29.25 -10.75 -11.93
N SER A 428 -28.33 -10.39 -11.02
CA SER A 428 -26.97 -10.92 -11.03
C SER A 428 -26.80 -12.22 -10.23
N ASP A 429 -25.77 -12.98 -10.61
CA ASP A 429 -25.23 -14.13 -9.87
C ASP A 429 -26.31 -15.17 -9.54
N ARG A 430 -27.24 -15.39 -10.49
CA ARG A 430 -28.34 -16.34 -10.40
C ARG A 430 -28.17 -17.51 -11.38
N PRO A 431 -28.46 -18.75 -10.97
CA PRO A 431 -28.34 -19.90 -11.84
C PRO A 431 -29.50 -19.97 -12.85
N VAL A 432 -29.18 -20.08 -14.14
CA VAL A 432 -30.13 -20.34 -15.22
C VAL A 432 -29.82 -21.71 -15.81
N ARG A 433 -30.82 -22.59 -15.82
CA ARG A 433 -30.70 -23.92 -16.46
C ARG A 433 -30.97 -23.78 -17.95
N ILE A 434 -30.00 -24.17 -18.77
CA ILE A 434 -30.11 -24.23 -20.22
C ILE A 434 -30.26 -25.68 -20.64
N GLN A 435 -31.36 -25.99 -21.31
CA GLN A 435 -31.64 -27.30 -21.88
C GLN A 435 -31.65 -27.21 -23.41
N VAL A 436 -30.90 -28.09 -24.06
CA VAL A 436 -30.83 -28.21 -25.52
C VAL A 436 -31.39 -29.58 -25.92
N GLY A 437 -32.53 -29.57 -26.61
CA GLY A 437 -33.28 -30.79 -26.93
C GLY A 437 -33.72 -31.56 -25.68
N ASP A 438 -33.74 -32.90 -25.77
CA ASP A 438 -34.21 -33.79 -24.69
C ASP A 438 -33.10 -34.33 -23.80
N SER A 439 -31.84 -33.91 -23.96
CA SER A 439 -30.71 -34.65 -23.36
C SER A 439 -29.56 -33.81 -22.80
N VAL A 440 -29.35 -32.57 -23.25
CA VAL A 440 -28.24 -31.75 -22.75
C VAL A 440 -28.80 -30.67 -21.83
N SER A 441 -28.36 -30.64 -20.57
CA SER A 441 -28.70 -29.60 -19.61
C SER A 441 -27.43 -29.09 -18.92
N GLU A 442 -27.29 -27.77 -18.87
CA GLU A 442 -26.20 -27.08 -18.18
C GLU A 442 -26.80 -25.98 -17.28
N VAL A 443 -26.08 -25.59 -16.23
CA VAL A 443 -26.44 -24.45 -15.39
C VAL A 443 -25.36 -23.39 -15.56
N VAL A 444 -25.77 -22.19 -15.93
CA VAL A 444 -24.90 -21.02 -16.09
C VAL A 444 -25.34 -19.93 -15.13
N GLU A 445 -24.40 -19.19 -14.54
CA GLU A 445 -24.72 -18.05 -13.70
C GLU A 445 -24.82 -16.76 -14.52
N THR A 446 -25.78 -15.91 -14.17
CA THR A 446 -25.86 -14.56 -14.72
C THR A 446 -24.73 -13.69 -14.19
N ASN A 447 -24.17 -12.83 -15.02
CA ASN A 447 -23.18 -11.85 -14.59
C ASN A 447 -23.84 -10.65 -13.89
N GLN A 448 -23.04 -9.66 -13.49
CA GLN A 448 -23.52 -8.43 -12.82
C GLN A 448 -24.60 -7.66 -13.59
N ASN A 449 -24.62 -7.80 -14.91
CA ASN A 449 -25.62 -7.17 -15.77
C ASN A 449 -26.80 -8.11 -16.03
N GLY A 450 -26.92 -9.28 -15.40
CA GLY A 450 -28.01 -10.23 -15.66
C GLY A 450 -27.85 -11.07 -16.93
N SER A 451 -26.75 -10.92 -17.67
CA SER A 451 -26.50 -11.69 -18.91
C SER A 451 -25.78 -13.00 -18.63
N PHE A 452 -26.01 -14.01 -19.47
CA PHE A 452 -25.28 -15.28 -19.46
C PHE A 452 -24.92 -15.74 -20.88
N GLN A 453 -23.84 -16.52 -20.99
CA GLN A 453 -23.41 -17.13 -22.24
C GLN A 453 -22.79 -18.51 -21.96
N THR A 454 -23.15 -19.51 -22.75
CA THR A 454 -22.50 -20.83 -22.73
C THR A 454 -22.52 -21.48 -24.13
N VAL A 455 -21.63 -22.44 -24.36
CA VAL A 455 -21.57 -23.25 -25.59
C VAL A 455 -21.80 -24.70 -25.20
N LEU A 456 -22.92 -25.28 -25.64
CA LEU A 456 -23.24 -26.68 -25.39
C LEU A 456 -22.88 -27.51 -26.62
N VAL A 457 -22.11 -28.59 -26.43
CA VAL A 457 -21.76 -29.51 -27.52
C VAL A 457 -23.02 -30.28 -27.95
N ASP A 458 -23.45 -30.03 -29.18
CA ASP A 458 -24.64 -30.66 -29.77
C ASP A 458 -24.29 -32.02 -30.41
N LEU A 459 -25.04 -33.06 -30.05
CA LEU A 459 -24.87 -34.43 -30.57
C LEU A 459 -25.83 -34.75 -31.74
N GLN A 460 -26.71 -33.83 -32.15
CA GLN A 460 -27.81 -34.05 -33.11
C GLN A 460 -27.90 -32.93 -34.18
N ALA A 461 -26.82 -32.71 -34.94
CA ALA A 461 -26.64 -31.56 -35.84
C ALA A 461 -27.67 -31.37 -36.99
N ASN A 462 -28.53 -32.35 -37.27
CA ASN A 462 -29.38 -32.39 -38.48
C ASN A 462 -30.89 -32.13 -38.24
N GLU A 463 -31.30 -31.84 -36.99
CA GLU A 463 -32.70 -31.58 -36.66
C GLU A 463 -32.92 -30.15 -36.16
N SER A 464 -34.18 -29.72 -36.13
CA SER A 464 -34.54 -28.47 -35.46
C SER A 464 -34.44 -28.66 -33.96
N ILE A 465 -33.60 -27.86 -33.29
CA ILE A 465 -33.31 -28.01 -31.87
C ILE A 465 -34.03 -26.90 -31.10
N THR A 466 -34.70 -27.29 -30.02
CA THR A 466 -35.31 -26.34 -29.09
C THR A 466 -34.34 -26.10 -27.94
N VAL A 467 -34.01 -24.84 -27.68
CA VAL A 467 -33.23 -24.40 -26.52
C VAL A 467 -34.18 -23.77 -25.52
N ILE A 468 -34.27 -24.34 -24.32
CA ILE A 468 -35.11 -23.86 -23.22
C ILE A 468 -34.20 -23.34 -22.13
N ALA A 469 -34.30 -22.05 -21.82
CA ALA A 469 -33.68 -21.47 -20.64
C ALA A 469 -34.73 -21.36 -19.53
N THR A 470 -34.41 -21.84 -18.33
CA THR A 470 -35.31 -21.82 -17.17
C THR A 470 -34.58 -21.21 -15.98
N TYR A 471 -35.15 -20.16 -15.40
CA TYR A 471 -34.83 -19.67 -14.08
C TYR A 471 -35.91 -20.15 -13.11
N ASP A 472 -35.51 -21.00 -12.16
CA ASP A 472 -36.38 -21.55 -11.13
C ASP A 472 -35.53 -21.81 -9.87
N GLU A 473 -35.60 -20.88 -8.92
CA GLU A 473 -34.86 -20.94 -7.66
C GLU A 473 -35.86 -20.93 -6.49
N PRO A 474 -36.18 -22.09 -5.88
CA PRO A 474 -37.23 -22.18 -4.87
C PRO A 474 -36.88 -21.49 -3.54
N SER A 475 -35.62 -21.12 -3.35
CA SER A 475 -35.14 -20.34 -2.20
C SER A 475 -34.73 -18.93 -2.65
N SER A 476 -35.68 -18.21 -3.24
CA SER A 476 -35.51 -16.82 -3.67
C SER A 476 -36.79 -16.01 -3.53
N ASN A 477 -36.69 -14.68 -3.56
CA ASN A 477 -37.81 -13.76 -3.73
C ASN A 477 -38.01 -13.34 -5.20
N LEU A 478 -37.32 -13.98 -6.13
CA LEU A 478 -37.49 -13.76 -7.56
C LEU A 478 -38.47 -14.79 -8.12
N GLY A 479 -39.46 -14.33 -8.88
CA GLY A 479 -40.39 -15.21 -9.58
C GLY A 479 -39.67 -16.05 -10.64
N ASN A 480 -40.19 -17.23 -10.94
CA ASN A 480 -39.64 -18.09 -11.99
C ASN A 480 -39.83 -17.49 -13.39
N ALA A 481 -38.95 -17.85 -14.31
CA ALA A 481 -39.04 -17.42 -15.71
C ALA A 481 -38.55 -18.51 -16.66
N THR A 482 -39.13 -18.58 -17.86
CA THR A 482 -38.75 -19.54 -18.89
C THR A 482 -38.74 -18.86 -20.25
N ALA A 483 -37.71 -19.14 -21.05
CA ALA A 483 -37.56 -18.63 -22.40
C ALA A 483 -37.21 -19.77 -23.36
N THR A 484 -37.62 -19.65 -24.62
CA THR A 484 -37.37 -20.68 -25.64
C THR A 484 -36.84 -20.05 -26.91
N ALA A 485 -35.78 -20.63 -27.47
CA ALA A 485 -35.25 -20.32 -28.79
C ALA A 485 -35.28 -21.56 -29.68
N MET A 486 -35.59 -21.38 -30.97
CA MET A 486 -35.59 -22.46 -31.95
C MET A 486 -34.42 -22.31 -32.91
N LEU A 487 -33.63 -23.36 -33.07
CA LEU A 487 -32.61 -23.50 -34.09
C LEU A 487 -33.16 -24.33 -35.25
N ALA A 488 -33.26 -23.75 -36.45
CA ALA A 488 -33.66 -24.50 -37.64
C ALA A 488 -32.64 -25.59 -37.99
N ALA A 489 -33.06 -26.73 -38.55
CA ALA A 489 -32.15 -27.77 -39.03
C ALA A 489 -31.16 -27.20 -40.07
N GLY A 490 -29.86 -27.53 -39.94
CA GLY A 490 -28.84 -27.07 -40.88
C GLY A 490 -28.93 -27.82 -42.20
N SER A 491 -29.20 -27.11 -43.30
CA SER A 491 -28.93 -27.63 -44.65
C SER A 491 -27.42 -27.59 -44.89
N GLY A 492 -26.85 -28.72 -45.30
CA GLY A 492 -25.48 -28.80 -45.80
C GLY A 492 -25.21 -27.80 -46.93
N GLY A 493 -23.93 -27.45 -47.06
CA GLY A 493 -23.42 -26.34 -47.86
C GLY A 493 -23.97 -26.18 -49.27
N GLY A 494 -24.23 -24.93 -49.62
CA GLY A 494 -24.43 -24.46 -50.99
C GLY A 494 -23.80 -23.09 -51.12
N ASN A 495 -22.88 -22.93 -52.07
CA ASN A 495 -22.26 -21.65 -52.44
C ASN A 495 -23.29 -20.50 -52.49
N PRO A 496 -22.92 -19.28 -52.06
CA PRO A 496 -23.76 -18.12 -52.30
C PRO A 496 -23.85 -17.86 -53.82
N PRO A 497 -25.03 -17.48 -54.36
CA PRO A 497 -25.09 -16.94 -55.71
C PRO A 497 -24.41 -15.57 -55.71
N VAL A 498 -23.36 -15.48 -56.50
CA VAL A 498 -22.65 -14.24 -56.81
C VAL A 498 -23.56 -13.39 -57.69
N GLY A 499 -23.81 -12.14 -57.28
CA GLY A 499 -24.22 -11.06 -58.19
C GLY A 499 -25.26 -10.11 -57.62
N SER A 500 -24.83 -9.01 -57.01
CA SER A 500 -24.97 -7.66 -57.57
C SER A 500 -24.75 -6.62 -56.48
N ASP A 501 -23.81 -5.71 -56.72
CA ASP A 501 -23.47 -4.58 -55.87
C ASP A 501 -24.69 -3.76 -55.45
N SER A 502 -24.83 -3.51 -54.14
CA SER A 502 -25.25 -2.22 -53.56
C SER A 502 -25.11 -2.30 -52.05
N GLU A 503 -24.28 -1.40 -51.51
CA GLU A 503 -24.18 -1.11 -50.09
C GLU A 503 -25.57 -0.75 -49.52
N ASN A 504 -25.80 -1.15 -48.26
CA ASN A 504 -26.97 -0.86 -47.41
C ASN A 504 -28.20 -1.76 -47.59
N ASP A 505 -28.21 -2.95 -46.96
CA ASP A 505 -29.47 -3.52 -46.45
C ASP A 505 -29.25 -4.60 -45.37
N LEU A 506 -29.15 -4.16 -44.10
CA LEU A 506 -29.23 -5.03 -42.93
C LEU A 506 -29.89 -4.27 -41.77
N LEU A 507 -30.99 -3.56 -42.04
CA LEU A 507 -31.83 -2.91 -41.02
C LEU A 507 -33.31 -2.80 -41.42
N ILE A 508 -33.94 -3.79 -42.06
CA ILE A 508 -35.41 -3.90 -42.04
C ILE A 508 -35.81 -5.38 -42.04
N ASP A 509 -36.08 -5.96 -40.86
CA ASP A 509 -37.28 -6.80 -40.70
C ASP A 509 -37.77 -6.96 -39.25
N THR A 510 -37.51 -6.01 -38.35
CA THR A 510 -38.09 -6.06 -36.99
C THR A 510 -38.30 -4.69 -36.36
N LEU A 511 -38.63 -3.67 -37.16
CA LEU A 511 -38.83 -2.31 -36.64
C LEU A 511 -39.97 -1.50 -37.29
N VAL A 512 -41.04 -2.13 -37.78
CA VAL A 512 -42.24 -1.41 -38.27
C VAL A 512 -43.56 -2.03 -37.78
N ALA A 513 -43.70 -2.21 -36.46
CA ALA A 513 -44.99 -2.60 -35.86
C ALA A 513 -45.42 -1.78 -34.62
N ILE A 514 -44.69 -0.74 -34.21
CA ILE A 514 -45.04 0.04 -33.00
C ILE A 514 -45.30 1.53 -33.26
N LEU A 515 -45.13 2.08 -34.47
CA LEU A 515 -45.21 3.55 -34.65
C LEU A 515 -46.34 4.16 -35.49
N PHE A 516 -47.22 3.42 -36.17
CA PHE A 516 -48.44 4.02 -36.76
C PHE A 516 -49.62 3.04 -36.74
N GLY A 517 -50.68 3.43 -36.03
CA GLY A 517 -51.93 2.68 -35.97
C GLY A 517 -52.65 2.64 -37.31
N SER A 518 -53.39 1.55 -37.53
CA SER A 518 -54.41 1.44 -38.56
C SER A 518 -55.77 1.28 -37.89
N ASP A 519 -56.66 2.20 -38.23
CA ASP A 519 -58.08 2.29 -37.90
C ASP A 519 -58.83 0.95 -38.08
N GLU A 520 -59.49 0.46 -37.03
CA GLU A 520 -60.90 0.06 -37.10
C GLU A 520 -61.58 0.40 -35.77
N SER A 521 -62.59 1.27 -35.86
CA SER A 521 -63.44 1.77 -34.77
C SER A 521 -64.28 0.69 -34.08
N PRO A 522 -64.66 0.89 -32.80
CA PRO A 522 -66.01 1.40 -32.59
C PRO A 522 -66.08 2.58 -31.60
N THR A 523 -67.05 3.43 -31.89
CA THR A 523 -67.53 4.61 -31.17
C THR A 523 -67.71 4.44 -29.65
N ALA A 524 -67.10 5.31 -28.83
CA ALA A 524 -67.77 6.08 -27.77
C ALA A 524 -66.82 7.03 -26.99
N ALA A 525 -66.96 8.33 -27.27
CA ALA A 525 -66.99 9.49 -26.36
C ALA A 525 -65.94 9.72 -25.22
N LEU A 526 -65.13 10.77 -25.44
CA LEU A 526 -64.78 11.92 -24.56
C LEU A 526 -64.08 11.65 -23.19
N GLY A 527 -62.98 12.30 -22.79
CA GLY A 527 -62.20 13.39 -23.39
C GLY A 527 -61.05 13.93 -22.50
N ASN A 528 -60.17 14.69 -23.16
CA ASN A 528 -59.35 15.86 -22.76
C ASN A 528 -58.23 15.79 -21.68
N GLY A 529 -57.03 16.22 -22.10
CA GLY A 529 -55.99 16.92 -21.30
C GLY A 529 -54.53 16.55 -21.68
N ILE A 530 -53.96 17.06 -22.78
CA ILE A 530 -52.99 18.19 -22.92
C ILE A 530 -51.73 18.14 -22.00
N ILE A 531 -50.54 18.19 -22.63
CA ILE A 531 -49.23 18.85 -22.30
C ILE A 531 -48.12 17.94 -22.89
N GLY A 532 -47.20 18.29 -23.79
CA GLY A 532 -46.74 19.56 -24.33
C GLY A 532 -45.31 19.90 -23.88
N TYR A 533 -44.25 19.29 -24.44
CA TYR A 533 -42.87 19.80 -24.35
C TYR A 533 -42.04 19.51 -25.61
N GLY A 534 -41.36 20.57 -26.07
CA GLY A 534 -40.53 20.61 -27.26
C GLY A 534 -39.05 20.35 -27.01
N LEU A 535 -38.38 19.98 -28.10
CA LEU A 535 -36.95 19.71 -28.27
C LEU A 535 -36.11 20.99 -28.38
N LEU A 536 -34.86 20.94 -27.90
CA LEU A 536 -33.68 21.58 -28.51
C LEU A 536 -32.39 20.82 -28.07
N PRO A 537 -31.37 20.66 -28.95
CA PRO A 537 -30.19 19.82 -28.71
C PRO A 537 -28.95 20.64 -28.30
N VAL A 538 -27.97 19.99 -27.66
CA VAL A 538 -26.62 20.54 -27.45
C VAL A 538 -25.59 19.69 -28.21
N VAL A 539 -24.86 20.39 -29.07
CA VAL A 539 -23.63 19.99 -29.76
C VAL A 539 -22.43 20.24 -28.85
N GLY A 540 -21.43 19.34 -28.89
CA GLY A 540 -20.06 19.58 -28.41
C GLY A 540 -19.37 18.23 -28.15
N GLY A 541 -18.40 17.73 -28.92
CA GLY A 541 -17.33 18.44 -29.63
C GLY A 541 -16.12 18.56 -28.71
N GLY A 542 -15.10 17.71 -28.94
CA GLY A 542 -13.93 17.56 -28.05
C GLY A 542 -12.76 18.52 -28.31
N MET A 543 -11.55 18.02 -27.96
CA MET A 543 -10.22 18.67 -27.88
C MET A 543 -10.02 19.49 -26.58
N ALA A 544 -8.90 19.46 -25.85
CA ALA A 544 -7.50 19.51 -26.29
C ALA A 544 -6.53 19.25 -25.12
N LEU A 545 -5.30 18.85 -25.47
CA LEU A 545 -4.10 18.68 -24.65
C LEU A 545 -3.34 20.02 -24.48
N THR A 546 -2.51 20.07 -23.40
CA THR A 546 -1.23 20.81 -23.18
C THR A 546 -1.16 22.08 -22.32
N VAL A 547 -0.03 22.11 -21.55
CA VAL A 547 0.80 23.22 -21.00
C VAL A 547 0.84 23.40 -19.45
N VAL A 548 1.76 22.65 -18.82
CA VAL A 548 2.98 23.05 -18.06
C VAL A 548 3.05 24.44 -17.37
N VAL A 549 3.40 24.41 -16.06
CA VAL A 549 4.12 25.39 -15.21
C VAL A 549 3.50 26.76 -14.94
N ALA A 550 3.10 26.98 -13.67
CA ALA A 550 3.46 28.15 -12.84
C ALA A 550 2.78 28.05 -11.47
N SER A 551 3.54 28.30 -10.40
CA SER A 551 3.17 29.10 -9.21
C SER A 551 3.74 28.52 -7.91
N TRP A 552 5.05 28.70 -7.73
CA TRP A 552 5.64 29.00 -6.43
C TRP A 552 5.56 30.52 -6.24
N PHE A 553 5.46 30.95 -4.98
CA PHE A 553 5.51 32.32 -4.46
C PHE A 553 4.23 33.18 -4.30
N VAL A 554 4.22 33.84 -3.13
CA VAL A 554 3.36 34.93 -2.63
C VAL A 554 2.13 34.51 -1.82
N VAL A 555 2.29 34.36 -0.50
CA VAL A 555 1.71 35.30 0.48
C VAL A 555 2.62 35.36 1.71
N SER A 556 3.41 36.43 1.80
CA SER A 556 3.82 36.98 3.09
C SER A 556 3.28 38.40 3.19
N ARG A 557 2.80 38.73 4.40
CA ARG A 557 2.65 40.08 4.97
C ARG A 557 1.46 40.92 4.49
N PHE A 558 0.46 41.07 5.37
CA PHE A 558 0.24 42.26 6.20
C PHE A 558 -1.12 42.13 6.91
N ASN A 559 -1.14 42.12 8.26
CA ASN A 559 -1.60 43.32 8.95
C ASN A 559 -1.24 43.32 10.43
N GLN A 560 -0.82 44.51 10.85
CA GLN A 560 -0.26 44.93 12.13
C GLN A 560 -1.31 45.71 12.93
N SER A 561 -1.01 45.95 14.21
CA SER A 561 -1.64 46.85 15.22
C SER A 561 -2.44 46.08 16.28
N GLN A 562 -2.24 46.22 17.59
CA GLN A 562 -1.82 47.40 18.38
C GLN A 562 -1.02 47.04 19.64
N ASP A 563 -0.14 47.99 20.02
CA ASP A 563 0.58 48.12 21.28
C ASP A 563 -0.33 48.28 22.51
N THR A 564 0.12 47.80 23.68
CA THR A 564 -0.04 48.53 24.94
C THR A 564 1.16 48.23 25.84
N ASP A 565 1.89 49.30 26.17
CA ASP A 565 2.97 49.41 27.16
C ASP A 565 2.57 48.94 28.58
N ALA A 566 3.49 48.24 29.25
CA ALA A 566 3.73 48.37 30.69
C ALA A 566 5.13 47.81 31.05
N ALA A 567 6.10 48.71 31.27
CA ALA A 567 7.36 48.45 31.98
C ALA A 567 7.08 48.22 33.50
N VAL A 568 7.85 47.43 34.27
CA VAL A 568 9.10 47.72 35.03
C VAL A 568 9.26 46.53 36.04
N PRO A 569 10.41 46.17 36.68
CA PRO A 569 11.83 46.08 36.27
C PRO A 569 12.46 44.68 36.53
N ALA A 570 13.74 44.56 36.15
CA ALA A 570 14.66 43.46 36.48
C ALA A 570 14.99 43.33 37.97
N GLU A 571 15.19 42.08 38.41
CA GLU A 571 15.95 41.75 39.62
C GLU A 571 16.94 40.62 39.28
N ALA A 572 18.21 40.91 39.51
CA ALA A 572 19.34 40.01 39.29
C ALA A 572 19.50 39.06 40.48
N ALA A 573 19.73 37.78 40.20
CA ALA A 573 20.27 36.84 41.17
C ALA A 573 21.47 36.12 40.53
N ASP A 574 22.63 36.52 41.01
CA ASP A 574 23.94 35.89 40.85
C ASP A 574 23.96 34.56 41.61
N VAL A 575 24.25 33.45 40.93
CA VAL A 575 24.66 32.20 41.59
C VAL A 575 25.76 31.51 40.78
N SER A 576 26.98 31.75 41.23
CA SER A 576 28.19 30.97 40.97
C SER A 576 28.04 29.53 41.47
N MET A 577 28.24 28.52 40.60
CA MET A 577 28.62 27.15 40.99
C MET A 577 29.53 26.48 39.95
N THR A 578 30.83 26.54 40.24
CA THR A 578 31.83 25.46 40.24
C THR A 578 31.79 24.37 39.16
N GLU A 579 32.78 24.42 38.26
CA GLU A 579 33.29 23.29 37.46
C GLU A 579 33.74 22.10 38.33
N PRO A 580 33.55 20.86 37.86
CA PRO A 580 34.45 19.76 38.15
C PRO A 580 35.36 19.47 36.94
N ASP A 581 36.65 19.36 37.26
CA ASP A 581 37.82 19.00 36.42
C ASP A 581 37.64 17.64 35.69
N PRO A 582 38.35 17.40 34.56
CA PRO A 582 38.12 16.36 33.57
C PRO A 582 38.91 15.09 33.89
N SER A 583 38.40 13.92 33.51
CA SER A 583 39.19 12.74 33.08
C SER A 583 38.27 11.55 32.76
N ALA A 584 37.99 11.36 31.48
CA ALA A 584 37.90 10.04 30.84
C ALA A 584 38.00 10.27 29.32
N ASP A 585 39.08 9.77 28.71
CA ASP A 585 39.33 9.84 27.27
C ASP A 585 38.10 9.37 26.45
N PRO A 586 37.68 10.13 25.42
CA PRO A 586 36.83 9.60 24.38
C PRO A 586 37.67 8.65 23.53
N SER A 587 37.31 7.36 23.52
CA SER A 587 37.76 6.47 22.46
C SER A 587 37.16 6.97 21.15
N ASP A 588 37.96 7.71 20.40
CA ASP A 588 37.79 8.11 19.02
C ASP A 588 37.70 6.82 18.18
N VAL A 589 36.48 6.32 17.94
CA VAL A 589 36.24 5.36 16.86
C VAL A 589 36.13 6.19 15.59
N SER A 590 37.29 6.60 15.10
CA SER A 590 37.39 7.35 13.86
C SER A 590 36.84 6.48 12.71
N SER A 591 35.96 7.07 11.89
CA SER A 591 35.51 6.44 10.64
C SER A 591 36.72 5.99 9.81
N PRO A 592 36.63 4.85 9.08
CA PRO A 592 37.75 4.36 8.29
C PRO A 592 38.21 5.43 7.30
N THR A 593 39.51 5.66 7.29
CA THR A 593 40.15 6.66 6.43
C THR A 593 39.89 6.33 4.95
N PHE A 594 40.01 7.33 4.08
CA PHE A 594 39.89 7.11 2.63
C PHE A 594 40.82 5.98 2.15
N GLU A 595 42.03 5.93 2.69
CA GLU A 595 43.05 4.95 2.38
C GLU A 595 42.60 3.53 2.75
N GLU A 596 42.06 3.35 3.96
CA GLU A 596 41.54 2.05 4.42
C GLU A 596 40.34 1.57 3.59
N ARG A 597 39.42 2.49 3.23
CA ARG A 597 38.25 2.16 2.41
C ARG A 597 38.64 1.73 1.01
N VAL A 598 39.52 2.47 0.36
CA VAL A 598 39.92 2.17 -1.02
C VAL A 598 40.75 0.89 -1.11
N GLU A 599 41.68 0.66 -0.17
CA GLU A 599 42.45 -0.59 -0.12
C GLU A 599 41.55 -1.80 0.07
N THR A 600 40.56 -1.71 0.97
CA THR A 600 39.58 -2.77 1.20
C THR A 600 38.79 -3.11 -0.08
N HIS A 601 38.34 -2.10 -0.83
CA HIS A 601 37.59 -2.32 -2.06
C HIS A 601 38.45 -2.86 -3.21
N LEU A 602 39.68 -2.39 -3.36
CA LEU A 602 40.61 -2.92 -4.36
C LEU A 602 41.01 -4.37 -4.07
N ASP A 603 41.33 -4.70 -2.81
CA ASP A 603 41.70 -6.06 -2.40
C ASP A 603 40.56 -7.07 -2.52
N SER A 604 39.32 -6.58 -2.36
CA SER A 604 38.10 -7.39 -2.51
C SER A 604 37.61 -7.48 -3.96
N GLY A 605 38.31 -6.84 -4.91
CA GLY A 605 37.93 -6.82 -6.33
C GLY A 605 36.66 -6.01 -6.63
N ASN A 606 36.23 -5.13 -5.71
CA ASN A 606 35.06 -4.28 -5.87
C ASN A 606 35.47 -2.92 -6.49
N TYR A 607 35.82 -2.97 -7.77
CA TYR A 607 36.39 -1.83 -8.52
C TYR A 607 35.40 -0.68 -8.70
N ASP A 608 34.10 -0.97 -8.73
CA ASP A 608 33.04 0.05 -8.79
C ASP A 608 33.00 0.87 -7.50
N ALA A 609 32.98 0.20 -6.35
CA ALA A 609 33.04 0.87 -5.04
C ALA A 609 34.34 1.67 -4.87
N ALA A 610 35.48 1.14 -5.31
CA ALA A 610 36.76 1.86 -5.28
C ALA A 610 36.73 3.15 -6.13
N ALA A 611 36.14 3.11 -7.32
CA ALA A 611 35.99 4.28 -8.20
C ALA A 611 35.02 5.32 -7.61
N ILE A 612 33.95 4.88 -6.95
CA ILE A 612 33.00 5.78 -6.27
C ILE A 612 33.67 6.48 -5.09
N VAL A 613 34.41 5.75 -4.24
CA VAL A 613 35.13 6.34 -3.10
C VAL A 613 36.20 7.32 -3.59
N ALA A 614 36.91 7.02 -4.68
CA ALA A 614 37.88 7.92 -5.32
C ALA A 614 37.24 9.25 -5.75
N TYR A 615 36.07 9.20 -6.39
CA TYR A 615 35.34 10.39 -6.80
C TYR A 615 34.84 11.23 -5.62
N ILE A 616 34.27 10.61 -4.60
CA ILE A 616 33.81 11.32 -3.39
C ILE A 616 34.97 12.09 -2.76
N ALA A 617 36.14 11.48 -2.65
CA ALA A 617 37.29 12.13 -2.03
C ALA A 617 37.82 13.32 -2.85
N VAL A 618 37.74 13.27 -4.18
CA VAL A 618 38.05 14.41 -5.06
C VAL A 618 36.98 15.48 -4.94
N HIS A 619 35.71 15.09 -4.92
CA HIS A 619 34.59 16.01 -4.74
C HIS A 619 34.70 16.78 -3.43
N ASP A 620 34.95 16.11 -2.30
CA ASP A 620 35.09 16.75 -0.99
C ASP A 620 36.28 17.74 -0.96
N THR A 621 37.40 17.35 -1.57
CA THR A 621 38.58 18.23 -1.68
C THR A 621 38.24 19.49 -2.48
N LEU A 622 37.53 19.36 -3.59
CA LEU A 622 37.15 20.48 -4.45
C LEU A 622 35.99 21.32 -3.89
N ALA A 623 35.07 20.72 -3.13
CA ALA A 623 33.96 21.40 -2.47
C ALA A 623 34.49 22.32 -1.35
N VAL A 624 35.46 21.84 -0.57
CA VAL A 624 36.14 22.62 0.48
C VAL A 624 36.99 23.75 -0.10
N GLU A 625 37.71 23.53 -1.20
CA GLU A 625 38.64 24.51 -1.78
C GLU A 625 37.97 25.54 -2.70
N ASN A 626 36.95 25.17 -3.47
CA ASN A 626 36.36 26.03 -4.53
C ASN A 626 34.92 26.50 -4.26
N GLY A 627 34.31 26.15 -3.12
CA GLY A 627 32.95 26.60 -2.77
C GLY A 627 31.89 26.12 -3.75
N ILE A 628 32.07 24.91 -4.29
CA ILE A 628 31.13 24.26 -5.21
C ILE A 628 29.96 23.72 -4.38
N ASP A 629 28.74 24.12 -4.74
CA ASP A 629 27.48 23.76 -4.07
C ASP A 629 27.26 22.23 -4.04
N GLU A 630 26.74 21.71 -2.91
CA GLU A 630 26.48 20.28 -2.67
C GLU A 630 25.55 19.62 -3.72
N GLY A 631 24.83 20.40 -4.52
CA GLY A 631 23.95 19.92 -5.60
C GLY A 631 24.58 19.82 -7.00
N THR A 632 25.90 19.94 -7.14
CA THR A 632 26.57 19.97 -8.45
C THR A 632 26.69 18.57 -9.06
N THR A 633 26.32 18.41 -10.34
CA THR A 633 26.50 17.12 -11.04
C THR A 633 27.98 16.86 -11.35
N HIS A 634 28.38 15.59 -11.52
CA HIS A 634 29.79 15.20 -11.71
C HIS A 634 30.44 15.81 -12.96
N TRP A 635 29.69 16.09 -14.04
CA TRP A 635 30.22 16.84 -15.20
C TRP A 635 30.18 18.36 -15.02
N GLU A 636 29.25 18.88 -14.22
CA GLU A 636 29.29 20.29 -13.81
C GLU A 636 30.47 20.56 -12.89
N LEU A 637 30.93 19.58 -12.10
CA LEU A 637 32.18 19.64 -11.34
C LEU A 637 33.37 19.84 -12.29
N VAL A 638 33.50 19.01 -13.35
CA VAL A 638 34.55 19.16 -14.37
C VAL A 638 34.45 20.52 -15.08
N GLN A 639 33.24 20.96 -15.43
CA GLN A 639 33.04 22.25 -16.09
C GLN A 639 33.43 23.42 -15.20
N ARG A 640 33.00 23.44 -13.93
CA ARG A 640 33.33 24.50 -12.97
C ARG A 640 34.81 24.50 -12.61
N SER A 641 35.43 23.34 -12.43
CA SER A 641 36.87 23.19 -12.25
C SER A 641 37.67 23.84 -13.39
N ARG A 642 37.17 23.74 -14.63
CA ARG A 642 37.76 24.40 -15.81
C ARG A 642 37.55 25.93 -15.79
N GLU A 643 36.38 26.40 -15.35
CA GLU A 643 36.06 27.83 -15.22
C GLU A 643 36.86 28.52 -14.09
N HIS A 644 37.26 27.77 -13.06
CA HIS A 644 38.13 28.23 -11.97
C HIS A 644 39.63 28.24 -12.30
N GLY A 645 40.02 27.83 -13.52
CA GLY A 645 41.38 28.00 -14.02
C GLY A 645 42.41 26.97 -13.52
N LEU A 646 41.97 25.78 -13.11
CA LEU A 646 42.88 24.67 -12.79
C LEU A 646 43.74 24.30 -14.01
N SER A 647 44.96 23.81 -13.77
CA SER A 647 45.88 23.45 -14.84
C SER A 647 45.35 22.28 -15.69
N ASP A 648 45.75 22.21 -16.96
CA ASP A 648 45.33 21.14 -17.87
C ASP A 648 45.67 19.73 -17.34
N GLU A 649 46.72 19.62 -16.51
CA GLU A 649 47.11 18.36 -15.86
C GLU A 649 46.12 17.95 -14.75
N TRP A 650 45.67 18.90 -13.93
CA TRP A 650 44.66 18.66 -12.90
C TRP A 650 43.29 18.35 -13.50
N MET A 651 42.95 19.01 -14.60
CA MET A 651 41.71 18.74 -15.32
C MET A 651 41.66 17.31 -15.87
N ALA A 652 42.77 16.80 -16.41
CA ALA A 652 42.85 15.43 -16.88
C ALA A 652 42.75 14.40 -15.74
N ASP A 653 43.32 14.73 -14.56
CA ASP A 653 43.23 13.89 -13.37
C ASP A 653 41.78 13.83 -12.83
N ILE A 654 41.06 14.95 -12.78
CA ILE A 654 39.65 15.01 -12.36
C ILE A 654 38.74 14.29 -13.36
N GLU A 655 38.94 14.49 -14.67
CA GLU A 655 38.15 13.83 -15.72
C GLU A 655 38.30 12.31 -15.65
N THR A 656 39.53 11.81 -15.40
CA THR A 656 39.77 10.36 -15.22
C THR A 656 38.98 9.78 -14.05
N VAL A 657 38.88 10.51 -12.93
CA VAL A 657 38.12 10.07 -11.75
C VAL A 657 36.60 10.11 -12.01
N VAL A 658 36.12 11.16 -12.67
CA VAL A 658 34.71 11.34 -13.01
C VAL A 658 34.23 10.27 -14.00
N GLU A 659 35.00 9.97 -15.04
CA GLU A 659 34.62 8.92 -16.01
C GLU A 659 34.59 7.51 -15.38
N ALA A 660 35.50 7.23 -14.44
CA ALA A 660 35.49 5.98 -13.69
C ALA A 660 34.26 5.89 -12.77
N PHE A 661 33.91 6.97 -12.09
CA PHE A 661 32.68 7.08 -11.29
C PHE A 661 31.43 6.91 -12.15
N GLU A 662 31.35 7.56 -13.31
CA GLU A 662 30.20 7.42 -14.20
C GLU A 662 30.01 5.98 -14.66
N THR A 663 31.12 5.31 -14.96
CA THR A 663 31.09 3.90 -15.34
C THR A 663 30.60 3.05 -14.17
N ALA A 664 31.10 3.27 -12.95
CA ALA A 664 30.67 2.55 -11.76
C ALA A 664 29.19 2.80 -11.40
N ALA A 665 28.72 4.04 -11.53
CA ALA A 665 27.40 4.46 -11.06
C ALA A 665 26.29 4.29 -12.09
N PHE A 666 26.61 4.40 -13.38
CA PHE A 666 25.60 4.53 -14.44
C PHE A 666 25.79 3.59 -15.63
N ALA A 667 26.99 3.01 -15.84
CA ALA A 667 27.19 2.08 -16.95
C ALA A 667 26.64 0.67 -16.62
N PRO A 668 26.23 -0.09 -17.65
CA PRO A 668 25.77 -1.47 -17.47
C PRO A 668 26.90 -2.47 -17.22
N THR A 669 28.15 -2.02 -17.22
CA THR A 669 29.37 -2.83 -17.04
C THR A 669 30.22 -2.21 -15.94
N SER A 670 30.75 -3.05 -15.05
CA SER A 670 31.68 -2.62 -14.00
C SER A 670 32.94 -1.98 -14.56
N VAL A 671 33.55 -1.10 -13.77
CA VAL A 671 34.81 -0.43 -14.04
C VAL A 671 35.92 -1.47 -14.15
N GLU A 672 36.69 -1.39 -15.25
CA GLU A 672 37.86 -2.24 -15.42
C GLU A 672 38.89 -2.02 -14.29
N PRO A 673 39.57 -3.06 -13.79
CA PRO A 673 40.50 -2.96 -12.66
C PRO A 673 41.54 -1.84 -12.82
N ALA A 674 42.19 -1.79 -13.98
CA ALA A 674 43.20 -0.77 -14.29
C ALA A 674 42.64 0.67 -14.30
N ARG A 675 41.35 0.83 -14.58
CA ARG A 675 40.67 2.13 -14.61
C ARG A 675 40.25 2.58 -13.21
N ALA A 676 39.80 1.66 -12.36
CA ALA A 676 39.53 1.93 -10.94
C ALA A 676 40.82 2.25 -10.18
N GLU A 677 41.89 1.49 -10.40
CA GLU A 677 43.21 1.78 -9.81
C GLU A 677 43.76 3.14 -10.28
N ALA A 678 43.58 3.48 -11.57
CA ALA A 678 43.98 4.78 -12.09
C ALA A 678 43.18 5.92 -11.43
N ALA A 679 41.86 5.77 -11.25
CA ALA A 679 41.02 6.77 -10.59
C ALA A 679 41.43 6.99 -9.13
N VAL A 680 41.67 5.90 -8.39
CA VAL A 680 42.19 5.95 -7.03
C VAL A 680 43.52 6.69 -6.95
N GLU A 681 44.46 6.40 -7.85
CA GLU A 681 45.78 7.04 -7.85
C GLU A 681 45.69 8.53 -8.19
N ARG A 682 44.80 8.92 -9.12
CA ARG A 682 44.54 10.34 -9.42
C ARG A 682 43.89 11.06 -8.24
N ALA A 683 42.95 10.41 -7.55
CA ALA A 683 42.35 10.95 -6.33
C ALA A 683 43.38 11.16 -5.21
N ARG A 684 44.32 10.22 -5.02
CA ARG A 684 45.47 10.38 -4.09
C ARG A 684 46.34 11.56 -4.49
N LYS A 685 46.65 11.71 -5.78
CA LYS A 685 47.48 12.83 -6.30
C LYS A 685 46.80 14.19 -6.07
N ILE A 686 45.48 14.26 -6.24
CA ILE A 686 44.68 15.46 -5.99
C ILE A 686 44.69 15.82 -4.49
N ARG A 687 44.43 14.83 -3.62
CA ARG A 687 44.41 15.04 -2.16
C ARG A 687 45.77 15.38 -1.55
N SER A 688 46.85 14.85 -2.11
CA SER A 688 48.21 15.03 -1.58
C SER A 688 48.87 16.35 -2.01
N ASN A 689 48.51 16.88 -3.18
CA ASN A 689 49.11 18.12 -3.67
C ASN A 689 48.40 19.39 -3.16
N GLY A 690 47.11 19.31 -2.79
CA GLY A 690 46.24 20.48 -2.64
C GLY A 690 46.11 21.24 -3.97
N ALA A 691 44.94 21.73 -4.35
CA ALA A 691 44.89 22.55 -5.56
C ALA A 691 45.71 23.85 -5.32
N PRO A 692 46.53 24.30 -6.30
CA PRO A 692 47.28 25.55 -6.14
C PRO A 692 46.39 26.80 -6.06
#